data_AF-A0A9R0W3L0-F1
#
_entry.id   AF-A0A9R0W3L0-F1
#
_cell.length_a   1.000
_cell.length_b   1.000
_cell.length_c   1.000
_cell.angle_alpha   90.00
_cell.angle_beta   90.00
_cell.angle_gamma   90.00
#
_symmetry.space_group_name_H-M   'P 1'
#
loop_
_entity.id
_entity.type
_entity.pdbx_description
1 polymer ?
#
loop_
_entity_poly.entity_id
_entity_poly.type
_entity_poly.pdbx_seq_one_letter_code
_entity_poly.pdbx_strand_id
1 'polypeptide(L)'
;MEQEQATSVEVDSILFGFYTDDEVRRLSVKRLTRSERLDAKMCPVPGGLLDPAMGPVNANDTCKTCAQQPGNCPGHFGHIELSKPLFNPLLFDTLRDLLRSTCFTCRKFRLSAQLVDRYARELELLARGDVVQAKNLQDSAVSEESVEMDEDGSVDKPAPPSDRGNKIWTSIQLKEAHSIFSKLMKKRVNKCANCGMKNPPIKCQIYGWLTIQGTDGSAVRRKAITDYNLEGDGHISNPNGTGVSGLMDDRVKASSNQTKDLSDDRPLLATEVESILKDLWEKEARFCMLLCDFQQNLCVSEKRRGYEMFFLKSMLVPPNRFRPSTNSSLGIMEHPQNVMLSKVQEANLALQHDNPNHMDILTRWRDLQTSVNLFYDSSKGLVKSDKDGHGVRQLVDKKTGIVRQKIMGKRVNHSCRTVISPDPFLAVNEIGIPPAAASKLTYPEKVTPWNAKNLRGAIRNGAEIHPGATHYKVNNNLYKLQADHSKRHPTAKTLLASRGSISQPGKDPRCEFESKVVYRHIQDGDIVLVNRQPTLHKPSMMAHVVRVLPGEKTIRMHYANCSTYNADFDGDEMNVHFPQDEISRAEAINIVDANKQYIGPRSGEAVRGLIQDHIVGAVLLTKVDTFLSREEYSQLVYGSCVSSTRGPCQSGKRVSIVNDDDTLELLPPAFVKPERWTGKQVITTILNHLTKGHPPFTVEMKGKISVQYLTAKVRHVAEGEKLRDPEELVLYIRHNELLKGMIDKNQFGNHGIIHTVHELYGADTAGRLLSIFSRLFTLFLQVFMDLLVE
;
A
#
# COMPACT_ATOMS: atom_id res chain seq x y z
N MET A 1 -12.78 -8.67 -13.37
CA MET A 1 -12.30 -8.90 -14.75
C MET A 1 -10.87 -9.41 -14.61
N GLU A 2 -10.47 -10.47 -15.31
CA GLU A 2 -9.11 -11.09 -15.31
C GLU A 2 -8.81 -12.22 -14.29
N GLN A 3 -9.68 -13.23 -14.15
CA GLN A 3 -9.29 -14.50 -13.46
C GLN A 3 -8.78 -15.59 -14.41
N GLU A 4 -8.74 -15.37 -15.74
CA GLU A 4 -8.48 -16.45 -16.72
C GLU A 4 -7.32 -16.16 -17.68
N GLN A 5 -6.62 -15.04 -17.54
CA GLN A 5 -5.31 -14.86 -18.17
C GLN A 5 -4.27 -14.92 -17.07
N ALA A 6 -3.86 -16.12 -16.70
CA ALA A 6 -2.62 -16.28 -15.96
C ALA A 6 -1.52 -15.65 -16.81
N THR A 7 -0.99 -14.50 -16.37
CA THR A 7 0.13 -13.87 -17.05
C THR A 7 1.31 -14.81 -16.90
N SER A 8 1.82 -15.34 -18.02
CA SER A 8 2.97 -16.25 -18.03
C SER A 8 4.28 -15.58 -17.63
N VAL A 9 4.25 -14.27 -17.41
CA VAL A 9 5.40 -13.42 -17.07
C VAL A 9 5.09 -12.69 -15.77
N GLU A 10 5.94 -12.89 -14.78
CA GLU A 10 5.93 -12.16 -13.51
C GLU A 10 7.09 -11.16 -13.48
N VAL A 11 6.89 -10.02 -12.84
CA VAL A 11 7.95 -9.01 -12.67
C VAL A 11 8.82 -9.40 -11.48
N ASP A 12 10.03 -9.88 -11.75
CA ASP A 12 11.00 -10.30 -10.72
C ASP A 12 11.63 -9.12 -9.97
N SER A 13 12.04 -8.08 -10.70
CA SER A 13 12.71 -6.90 -10.10
C SER A 13 12.45 -5.60 -10.86
N ILE A 14 12.66 -4.48 -10.18
CA ILE A 14 12.52 -3.12 -10.73
C ILE A 14 13.87 -2.41 -10.60
N LEU A 15 14.40 -1.94 -11.72
CA LEU A 15 15.63 -1.15 -11.77
C LEU A 15 15.30 0.34 -11.89
N PHE A 16 15.92 1.16 -11.06
CA PHE A 16 15.78 2.62 -11.10
C PHE A 16 16.94 3.22 -11.89
N GLY A 17 16.62 4.16 -12.79
CA GLY A 17 17.59 4.88 -13.60
C GLY A 17 17.06 6.25 -14.01
N PHE A 18 17.91 7.03 -14.67
CA PHE A 18 17.55 8.31 -15.26
C PHE A 18 17.43 8.15 -16.77
N TYR A 19 16.41 8.75 -17.37
CA TYR A 19 16.28 8.76 -18.83
C TYR A 19 17.39 9.62 -19.44
N THR A 20 18.09 9.07 -20.42
CA THR A 20 18.96 9.85 -21.31
C THR A 20 18.13 10.64 -22.32
N ASP A 21 18.68 11.72 -22.87
CA ASP A 21 17.96 12.50 -23.89
C ASP A 21 17.60 11.67 -25.13
N ASP A 22 18.45 10.70 -25.49
CA ASP A 22 18.21 9.78 -26.60
C ASP A 22 17.05 8.81 -26.30
N GLU A 23 16.90 8.37 -25.05
CA GLU A 23 15.74 7.59 -24.60
C GLU A 23 14.46 8.41 -24.59
N VAL A 24 14.51 9.65 -24.10
CA VAL A 24 13.36 10.57 -24.13
C VAL A 24 12.85 10.74 -25.55
N ARG A 25 13.76 10.97 -26.51
CA ARG A 25 13.39 11.11 -27.94
C ARG A 25 12.84 9.81 -28.53
N ARG A 26 13.37 8.64 -28.14
CA ARG A 26 12.86 7.33 -28.58
C ARG A 26 11.48 7.01 -28.02
N LEU A 27 11.22 7.34 -26.75
CA LEU A 27 9.93 7.12 -26.09
C LEU A 27 8.86 8.09 -26.57
N SER A 28 9.27 9.29 -26.98
CA SER A 28 8.35 10.33 -27.39
C SER A 28 7.85 10.15 -28.82
N VAL A 29 6.54 10.29 -28.99
CA VAL A 29 5.90 10.25 -30.31
C VAL A 29 5.83 11.64 -30.95
N LYS A 30 5.88 12.72 -30.14
CA LYS A 30 5.71 14.09 -30.62
C LYS A 30 6.58 15.08 -29.86
N ARG A 31 7.33 15.89 -30.61
CA ARG A 31 7.99 17.10 -30.11
C ARG A 31 6.97 18.23 -30.03
N LEU A 32 6.86 18.84 -28.85
CA LEU A 32 5.98 19.97 -28.60
C LEU A 32 6.70 21.28 -28.91
N THR A 33 6.09 22.09 -29.76
CA THR A 33 6.69 23.33 -30.26
C THR A 33 5.82 24.56 -30.00
N ARG A 34 4.52 24.39 -29.75
CA ARG A 34 3.58 25.50 -29.53
C ARG A 34 3.17 25.57 -28.06
N SER A 35 3.03 26.79 -27.53
CA SER A 35 2.46 27.03 -26.19
C SER A 35 0.94 26.91 -26.16
N GLU A 36 0.29 27.30 -27.27
CA GLU A 36 -1.17 27.24 -27.42
C GLU A 36 -1.70 25.80 -27.30
N ARG A 37 -2.79 25.65 -26.54
CA ARG A 37 -3.37 24.34 -26.20
C ARG A 37 -4.58 24.00 -27.04
N LEU A 38 -5.50 24.95 -27.15
CA LEU A 38 -6.74 24.86 -27.92
C LEU A 38 -6.78 26.01 -28.93
N ASP A 39 -7.33 25.73 -30.11
CA ASP A 39 -7.59 26.77 -31.11
C ASP A 39 -8.88 27.54 -30.80
N ALA A 40 -9.21 28.54 -31.63
CA ALA A 40 -10.43 29.33 -31.48
C ALA A 40 -11.73 28.50 -31.58
N LYS A 41 -11.66 27.25 -32.05
CA LYS A 41 -12.77 26.30 -32.15
C LYS A 41 -12.81 25.31 -30.97
N MET A 42 -11.98 25.53 -29.94
CA MET A 42 -11.79 24.62 -28.80
C MET A 42 -11.26 23.23 -29.18
N CYS A 43 -10.59 23.10 -30.33
CA CYS A 43 -9.94 21.88 -30.77
C CYS A 43 -8.46 21.87 -30.33
N PRO A 44 -7.89 20.71 -29.97
CA PRO A 44 -6.47 20.62 -29.62
C PRO A 44 -5.55 21.04 -30.76
N VAL A 45 -4.63 21.96 -30.48
CA VAL A 45 -3.67 22.48 -31.47
C VAL A 45 -2.59 21.43 -31.76
N PRO A 46 -2.35 21.07 -33.04
CA PRO A 46 -1.21 20.22 -33.41
C PRO A 46 0.12 20.86 -33.00
N GLY A 47 0.97 20.11 -32.31
CA GLY A 47 2.24 20.57 -31.75
C GLY A 47 2.12 21.29 -30.40
N GLY A 48 0.91 21.42 -29.85
CA GLY A 48 0.65 21.94 -28.50
C GLY A 48 0.56 20.85 -27.44
N LEU A 49 0.37 21.24 -26.17
CA LEU A 49 0.39 20.32 -25.01
C LEU A 49 -0.70 19.23 -24.99
N LEU A 50 -1.76 19.41 -25.78
CA LEU A 50 -2.89 18.49 -25.92
C LEU A 50 -2.91 17.81 -27.30
N ASP A 51 -1.77 17.71 -27.99
CA ASP A 51 -1.70 17.14 -29.34
C ASP A 51 -2.40 15.75 -29.40
N PRO A 52 -3.31 15.52 -30.37
CA PRO A 52 -4.03 14.25 -30.51
C PRO A 52 -3.13 13.00 -30.72
N ALA A 53 -1.86 13.17 -31.10
CA ALA A 53 -0.87 12.11 -31.14
C ALA A 53 -0.52 11.57 -29.75
N MET A 54 -0.64 12.37 -28.69
CA MET A 54 -0.41 11.95 -27.31
C MET A 54 -1.61 11.24 -26.67
N GLY A 55 -2.74 11.21 -27.38
CA GLY A 55 -3.99 10.59 -26.96
C GLY A 55 -5.21 11.48 -27.23
N PRO A 56 -6.40 10.89 -27.36
CA PRO A 56 -7.64 11.66 -27.55
C PRO A 56 -7.98 12.43 -26.28
N VAL A 57 -8.47 13.66 -26.45
CA VAL A 57 -8.94 14.53 -25.35
C VAL A 57 -10.44 14.35 -25.13
N ASN A 58 -11.21 14.22 -26.22
CA ASN A 58 -12.66 14.01 -26.15
C ASN A 58 -13.02 12.52 -26.26
N ALA A 59 -14.19 12.16 -25.73
CA ALA A 59 -14.69 10.78 -25.71
C ALA A 59 -14.84 10.15 -27.11
N ASN A 60 -15.17 10.98 -28.11
CA ASN A 60 -15.45 10.54 -29.48
C ASN A 60 -14.22 10.58 -30.41
N ASP A 61 -13.12 11.15 -29.94
CA ASP A 61 -11.91 11.29 -30.75
C ASP A 61 -11.11 9.98 -30.73
N THR A 62 -10.36 9.74 -31.81
CA THR A 62 -9.41 8.64 -31.90
C THR A 62 -7.98 9.14 -31.77
N CYS A 63 -7.11 8.33 -31.17
CA CYS A 63 -5.70 8.68 -31.07
C CYS A 63 -5.03 8.69 -32.46
N LYS A 64 -4.26 9.72 -32.79
CA LYS A 64 -3.51 9.75 -34.07
C LYS A 64 -2.34 8.77 -34.14
N THR A 65 -1.93 8.20 -33.01
CA THR A 65 -0.79 7.27 -32.91
C THR A 65 -1.23 5.82 -32.91
N CYS A 66 -2.14 5.43 -32.01
CA CYS A 66 -2.60 4.04 -31.91
C CYS A 66 -3.97 3.78 -32.57
N ALA A 67 -4.65 4.80 -33.09
CA ALA A 67 -6.00 4.72 -33.67
C ALA A 67 -7.09 4.17 -32.74
N GLN A 68 -6.81 4.07 -31.44
CA GLN A 68 -7.77 3.58 -30.44
C GLN A 68 -8.60 4.71 -29.83
N GLN A 69 -9.79 4.35 -29.35
CA GLN A 69 -10.64 5.20 -28.54
C GLN A 69 -10.05 5.43 -27.12
N PRO A 70 -10.49 6.46 -26.38
CA PRO A 70 -9.92 6.82 -25.08
C PRO A 70 -9.89 5.70 -24.04
N GLY A 71 -10.86 4.79 -24.06
CA GLY A 71 -10.92 3.65 -23.11
C GLY A 71 -9.77 2.66 -23.28
N ASN A 72 -9.41 2.37 -24.53
CA ASN A 72 -8.41 1.36 -24.88
C ASN A 72 -7.02 1.96 -25.08
N CYS A 73 -6.94 3.25 -25.46
CA CYS A 73 -5.68 3.94 -25.69
C CYS A 73 -4.84 3.99 -24.40
N PRO A 74 -3.58 3.48 -24.41
CA PRO A 74 -2.69 3.57 -23.24
C PRO A 74 -2.21 5.01 -22.99
N GLY A 75 -2.23 5.85 -24.03
CA GLY A 75 -1.63 7.18 -24.05
C GLY A 75 -0.16 7.13 -24.47
N HIS A 76 0.32 8.20 -25.10
CA HIS A 76 1.67 8.28 -25.65
C HIS A 76 2.43 9.51 -25.15
N PHE A 77 3.72 9.35 -24.86
CA PHE A 77 4.55 10.43 -24.34
C PHE A 77 4.89 11.46 -25.43
N GLY A 78 4.92 12.72 -25.02
CA GLY A 78 5.51 13.83 -25.77
C GLY A 78 6.85 14.24 -25.17
N HIS A 79 7.58 15.13 -25.83
CA HIS A 79 8.73 15.79 -25.21
C HIS A 79 8.82 17.26 -25.61
N ILE A 80 9.42 18.05 -24.73
CA ILE A 80 9.84 19.43 -24.97
C ILE A 80 11.37 19.42 -25.09
N GLU A 81 11.89 19.90 -26.22
CA GLU A 81 13.33 20.10 -26.40
C GLU A 81 13.69 21.46 -25.80
N LEU A 82 14.57 21.47 -24.79
CA LEU A 82 14.98 22.69 -24.11
C LEU A 82 16.07 23.38 -24.93
N SER A 83 15.95 24.69 -25.08
CA SER A 83 16.86 25.48 -25.91
C SER A 83 18.26 25.62 -25.32
N LYS A 84 18.37 25.49 -23.99
CA LYS A 84 19.61 25.48 -23.21
C LYS A 84 19.52 24.38 -22.13
N PRO A 85 20.64 23.74 -21.77
CA PRO A 85 20.64 22.73 -20.72
C PRO A 85 20.28 23.36 -19.37
N LEU A 86 19.49 22.64 -18.59
CA LEU A 86 19.08 23.04 -17.24
C LEU A 86 19.67 22.07 -16.22
N PHE A 87 19.78 22.49 -14.96
CA PHE A 87 20.10 21.56 -13.89
C PHE A 87 18.88 20.73 -13.53
N ASN A 88 19.08 19.43 -13.32
CA ASN A 88 18.03 18.54 -12.83
C ASN A 88 17.63 18.93 -11.40
N PRO A 89 16.38 19.39 -11.15
CA PRO A 89 15.97 19.86 -9.84
C PRO A 89 16.04 18.77 -8.76
N LEU A 90 15.90 17.49 -9.14
CA LEU A 90 15.89 16.38 -8.18
C LEU A 90 17.29 16.07 -7.63
N LEU A 91 18.34 16.33 -8.41
CA LEU A 91 19.73 16.01 -8.07
C LEU A 91 20.57 17.24 -7.75
N PHE A 92 19.99 18.43 -7.77
CA PHE A 92 20.72 19.69 -7.67
C PHE A 92 21.51 19.83 -6.36
N ASP A 93 20.98 19.34 -5.23
CA ASP A 93 21.70 19.36 -3.95
C ASP A 93 22.95 18.45 -3.99
N THR A 94 22.82 17.25 -4.57
CA THR A 94 23.95 16.33 -4.79
C THR A 94 24.98 16.92 -5.74
N LEU A 95 24.53 17.53 -6.84
CA LEU A 95 25.37 18.24 -7.79
C LEU A 95 26.17 19.36 -7.10
N ARG A 96 25.52 20.17 -6.26
CA ARG A 96 26.20 21.25 -5.52
C ARG A 96 27.31 20.72 -4.63
N ASP A 97 27.06 19.63 -3.91
CA ASP A 97 28.05 19.02 -3.03
C ASP A 97 29.20 18.37 -3.84
N LEU A 98 28.89 17.83 -5.02
CA LEU A 98 29.88 17.34 -5.99
C LEU A 98 30.78 18.46 -6.52
N LEU A 99 30.20 19.60 -6.89
CA LEU A 99 30.95 20.74 -7.40
C LEU A 99 31.86 21.35 -6.34
N ARG A 100 31.44 21.35 -5.08
CA ARG A 100 32.27 21.82 -3.95
C ARG A 100 33.49 20.92 -3.70
N SER A 101 33.36 19.62 -3.98
CA SER A 101 34.45 18.64 -3.85
C SER A 101 35.32 18.52 -5.12
N THR A 102 34.89 19.08 -6.25
CA THR A 102 35.61 19.07 -7.53
C THR A 102 36.49 20.31 -7.70
N CYS A 103 37.70 20.19 -8.22
CA CYS A 103 38.56 21.34 -8.53
C CYS A 103 38.30 21.87 -9.95
N PHE A 104 38.07 23.18 -10.09
CA PHE A 104 37.75 23.79 -11.40
C PHE A 104 38.97 23.92 -12.33
N THR A 105 40.18 23.84 -11.78
CA THR A 105 41.43 23.93 -12.56
C THR A 105 41.92 22.55 -13.00
N CYS A 106 42.18 21.61 -12.09
CA CYS A 106 42.71 20.29 -12.46
C CYS A 106 41.63 19.28 -12.87
N ARG A 107 40.34 19.59 -12.66
CA ARG A 107 39.18 18.74 -12.98
C ARG A 107 39.20 17.36 -12.28
N LYS A 108 39.85 17.28 -11.11
CA LYS A 108 39.83 16.12 -10.20
C LYS A 108 39.14 16.49 -8.89
N PHE A 109 38.87 15.51 -8.03
CA PHE A 109 38.47 15.80 -6.66
C PHE A 109 39.56 16.62 -5.94
N ARG A 110 39.14 17.46 -4.98
CA ARG A 110 40.03 18.31 -4.18
C ARG A 110 40.78 17.54 -3.10
N LEU A 111 40.33 16.33 -2.80
CA LEU A 111 41.02 15.37 -1.94
C LEU A 111 42.25 14.79 -2.66
N SER A 112 43.18 14.21 -1.89
CA SER A 112 44.33 13.52 -2.47
C SER A 112 43.88 12.31 -3.29
N ALA A 113 44.55 12.04 -4.41
CA ALA A 113 44.25 10.89 -5.26
C ALA A 113 44.26 9.56 -4.50
N GLN A 114 45.19 9.39 -3.55
CA GLN A 114 45.28 8.20 -2.69
C GLN A 114 44.01 7.98 -1.85
N LEU A 115 43.39 9.04 -1.34
CA LEU A 115 42.19 8.93 -0.52
C LEU A 115 40.95 8.61 -1.37
N VAL A 116 40.85 9.18 -2.58
CA VAL A 116 39.77 8.87 -3.52
C VAL A 116 39.87 7.42 -3.99
N ASP A 117 41.09 6.96 -4.32
CA ASP A 117 41.34 5.57 -4.68
C ASP A 117 40.98 4.59 -3.55
N ARG A 118 41.28 4.93 -2.30
CA ARG A 118 40.84 4.15 -1.13
C ARG A 118 39.32 4.02 -1.08
N TYR A 119 38.59 5.13 -1.19
CA TYR A 119 37.12 5.09 -1.19
C TYR A 119 36.55 4.32 -2.38
N ALA A 120 37.19 4.39 -3.56
CA ALA A 120 36.81 3.57 -4.70
C ALA A 120 36.98 2.07 -4.40
N ARG A 121 38.12 1.66 -3.82
CA ARG A 121 38.36 0.27 -3.40
C ARG A 121 37.38 -0.21 -2.33
N GLU A 122 37.09 0.63 -1.33
CA GLU A 122 36.07 0.32 -0.31
C GLU A 122 34.71 0.07 -0.96
N LEU A 123 34.29 0.91 -1.91
CA LEU A 123 33.02 0.72 -2.63
C LEU A 123 33.03 -0.51 -3.56
N GLU A 124 34.15 -0.81 -4.21
CA GLU A 124 34.33 -2.02 -5.03
C GLU A 124 34.19 -3.30 -4.18
N LEU A 125 34.78 -3.32 -2.98
CA LEU A 125 34.64 -4.42 -2.01
C LEU A 125 33.21 -4.54 -1.49
N LEU A 126 32.57 -3.42 -1.16
CA LEU A 126 31.15 -3.42 -0.76
C LEU A 126 30.25 -3.95 -1.87
N ALA A 127 30.55 -3.64 -3.14
CA ALA A 127 29.83 -4.15 -4.30
C ALA A 127 30.07 -5.66 -4.55
N ARG A 128 31.19 -6.21 -4.07
CA ARG A 128 31.47 -7.66 -4.07
C ARG A 128 30.79 -8.41 -2.92
N GLY A 129 30.49 -7.73 -1.82
CA GLY A 129 29.94 -8.34 -0.60
C GLY A 129 30.85 -8.25 0.62
N ASP A 130 32.09 -7.78 0.44
CA ASP A 130 33.16 -7.90 1.43
C ASP A 130 33.19 -6.70 2.39
N VAL A 131 32.19 -6.62 3.27
CA VAL A 131 32.05 -5.51 4.25
C VAL A 131 33.22 -5.47 5.24
N VAL A 132 33.74 -6.63 5.66
CA VAL A 132 34.83 -6.72 6.64
C VAL A 132 36.12 -6.13 6.07
N GLN A 133 36.48 -6.50 4.84
CA GLN A 133 37.67 -5.95 4.20
C GLN A 133 37.54 -4.44 3.93
N ALA A 134 36.35 -3.98 3.53
CA ALA A 134 36.08 -2.54 3.39
C ALA A 134 36.29 -1.78 4.72
N LYS A 135 35.90 -2.36 5.86
CA LYS A 135 36.15 -1.77 7.19
C LYS A 135 37.61 -1.83 7.62
N ASN A 136 38.30 -2.93 7.35
CA ASN A 136 39.73 -3.05 7.70
C ASN A 136 40.59 -2.03 6.95
N LEU A 137 40.22 -1.66 5.73
CA LEU A 137 40.86 -0.55 4.98
C LEU A 137 40.61 0.82 5.63
N GLN A 138 39.50 0.98 6.34
CA GLN A 138 39.19 2.18 7.11
C GLN A 138 40.03 2.25 8.40
N ASP A 139 40.22 1.13 9.09
CA ASP A 139 40.95 1.04 10.36
C ASP A 139 42.47 1.13 10.18
N SER A 140 43.00 0.66 9.05
CA SER A 140 44.43 0.76 8.70
C SER A 140 44.92 2.20 8.48
N ALA A 141 44.01 3.18 8.47
CA ALA A 141 44.34 4.60 8.25
C ALA A 141 44.71 5.37 9.54
N VAL A 142 44.76 4.71 10.70
CA VAL A 142 45.20 5.33 11.98
C VAL A 142 46.73 5.26 12.15
N SER A 143 47.45 4.56 11.29
CA SER A 143 48.92 4.55 11.26
C SER A 143 49.41 5.01 9.88
N GLU A 144 49.86 6.27 9.79
CA GLU A 144 50.80 6.66 8.74
C GLU A 144 52.10 5.89 8.96
N GLU A 145 52.43 4.95 8.08
CA GLU A 145 53.73 4.80 7.41
C GLU A 145 53.81 3.46 6.65
N SER A 146 54.28 3.55 5.40
CA SER A 146 54.82 2.49 4.52
C SER A 146 54.08 1.15 4.40
N VAL A 147 53.42 0.92 3.26
CA VAL A 147 53.41 -0.42 2.64
C VAL A 147 53.56 -0.26 1.12
N GLU A 148 54.47 -1.07 0.57
CA GLU A 148 54.97 -1.11 -0.79
C GLU A 148 53.89 -1.45 -1.83
N MET A 149 54.18 -1.04 -3.07
CA MET A 149 53.39 -1.33 -4.26
C MET A 149 53.71 -2.76 -4.74
N ASP A 150 52.72 -3.66 -4.72
CA ASP A 150 52.74 -4.83 -5.58
C ASP A 150 52.06 -4.49 -6.91
N GLU A 151 52.88 -4.44 -7.97
CA GLU A 151 52.41 -4.49 -9.35
C GLU A 151 51.94 -5.92 -9.64
N ASP A 152 50.63 -6.11 -9.81
CA ASP A 152 50.14 -7.23 -10.62
C ASP A 152 49.15 -6.71 -11.66
N GLY A 153 49.64 -6.68 -12.90
CA GLY A 153 48.90 -6.26 -14.08
C GLY A 153 48.06 -7.40 -14.60
N SER A 154 46.81 -7.52 -14.14
CA SER A 154 45.77 -8.26 -14.85
C SER A 154 44.67 -7.31 -15.30
N VAL A 155 44.71 -6.95 -16.58
CA VAL A 155 43.60 -6.30 -17.28
C VAL A 155 42.42 -7.28 -17.28
N ASP A 156 41.53 -7.13 -16.31
CA ASP A 156 40.31 -7.95 -16.21
C ASP A 156 39.42 -7.70 -17.43
N LYS A 157 39.31 -8.74 -18.27
CA LYS A 157 38.28 -8.84 -19.29
C LYS A 157 36.90 -8.83 -18.62
N PRO A 158 35.88 -8.20 -19.22
CA PRO A 158 34.53 -8.25 -18.67
C PRO A 158 34.05 -9.71 -18.61
N ALA A 159 33.59 -10.13 -17.43
CA ALA A 159 33.03 -11.45 -17.22
C ALA A 159 31.79 -11.69 -18.13
N PRO A 160 31.57 -12.93 -18.61
CA PRO A 160 30.44 -13.27 -19.46
C PRO A 160 29.10 -13.04 -18.74
N PRO A 161 28.01 -12.76 -19.50
CA PRO A 161 26.72 -12.34 -18.95
C PRO A 161 25.97 -13.40 -18.12
N SER A 162 26.48 -14.62 -18.03
CA SER A 162 25.85 -15.76 -17.34
C SER A 162 26.08 -15.83 -15.83
N ASP A 163 26.98 -15.02 -15.26
CA ASP A 163 27.34 -15.07 -13.84
C ASP A 163 26.87 -13.85 -13.03
N ARG A 164 25.87 -13.13 -13.54
CA ARG A 164 25.12 -12.14 -12.74
C ARG A 164 24.13 -12.86 -11.82
N GLY A 165 24.64 -13.68 -10.90
CA GLY A 165 23.84 -14.07 -9.75
C GLY A 165 23.30 -12.79 -9.09
N ASN A 166 21.99 -12.70 -8.87
CA ASN A 166 21.33 -11.56 -8.23
C ASN A 166 22.09 -11.19 -6.95
N LYS A 167 22.99 -10.18 -7.02
CA LYS A 167 23.76 -9.72 -5.86
C LYS A 167 22.82 -8.92 -4.98
N ILE A 168 22.17 -9.61 -4.04
CA ILE A 168 21.25 -9.00 -3.10
C ILE A 168 22.05 -8.11 -2.14
N TRP A 169 21.87 -6.80 -2.26
CA TRP A 169 22.48 -5.83 -1.35
C TRP A 169 21.80 -5.87 0.01
N THR A 170 22.60 -5.95 1.08
CA THR A 170 22.11 -5.86 2.46
C THR A 170 21.96 -4.39 2.89
N SER A 171 21.13 -4.16 3.92
CA SER A 171 20.98 -2.83 4.54
C SER A 171 22.29 -2.28 5.10
N ILE A 172 23.20 -3.16 5.53
CA ILE A 172 24.53 -2.80 6.05
C ILE A 172 25.42 -2.27 4.92
N GLN A 173 25.53 -3.00 3.80
CA GLN A 173 26.31 -2.55 2.64
C GLN A 173 25.83 -1.20 2.13
N LEU A 174 24.50 -1.01 2.05
CA LEU A 174 23.91 0.25 1.64
C LEU A 174 24.29 1.39 2.58
N LYS A 175 24.17 1.18 3.90
CA LYS A 175 24.53 2.20 4.91
C LYS A 175 26.00 2.59 4.83
N GLU A 176 26.90 1.63 4.68
CA GLU A 176 28.35 1.89 4.56
C GLU A 176 28.68 2.63 3.24
N ALA A 177 28.09 2.22 2.12
CA ALA A 177 28.26 2.93 0.84
C ALA A 177 27.80 4.41 0.93
N HIS A 178 26.62 4.66 1.51
CA HIS A 178 26.13 6.02 1.75
C HIS A 178 27.03 6.83 2.70
N SER A 179 27.66 6.18 3.68
CA SER A 179 28.64 6.79 4.56
C SER A 179 29.87 7.26 3.79
N ILE A 180 30.41 6.43 2.89
CA ILE A 180 31.55 6.77 2.03
C ILE A 180 31.23 7.96 1.12
N PHE A 181 30.09 7.94 0.42
CA PHE A 181 29.64 9.06 -0.40
C PHE A 181 29.52 10.35 0.43
N SER A 182 28.95 10.27 1.63
CA SER A 182 28.83 11.41 2.53
C SER A 182 30.18 11.94 2.99
N LYS A 183 31.14 11.06 3.32
CA LYS A 183 32.50 11.43 3.73
C LYS A 183 33.24 12.18 2.61
N LEU A 184 33.12 11.74 1.36
CA LEU A 184 33.77 12.41 0.23
C LEU A 184 33.11 13.76 -0.09
N MET A 185 31.78 13.81 -0.15
CA MET A 185 31.04 14.98 -0.64
C MET A 185 30.94 16.11 0.40
N LYS A 186 30.96 15.79 1.71
CA LYS A 186 30.83 16.80 2.78
C LYS A 186 32.17 17.31 3.32
N LYS A 187 33.29 16.64 3.03
CA LYS A 187 34.62 17.05 3.53
C LYS A 187 35.06 18.36 2.86
N ARG A 188 35.09 19.45 3.65
CA ARG A 188 35.47 20.78 3.17
C ARG A 188 36.99 20.92 3.12
N VAL A 189 37.54 20.93 1.93
CA VAL A 189 38.95 21.25 1.70
C VAL A 189 39.04 22.64 1.11
N ASN A 190 39.96 23.50 1.58
CA ASN A 190 40.06 24.88 1.09
C ASN A 190 40.96 25.03 -0.14
N LYS A 191 42.01 24.21 -0.26
CA LYS A 191 42.92 24.15 -1.43
C LYS A 191 42.84 22.76 -2.06
N CYS A 192 43.00 22.64 -3.37
CA CYS A 192 43.10 21.32 -4.00
C CYS A 192 44.39 20.62 -3.55
N ALA A 193 44.31 19.38 -3.07
CA ALA A 193 45.49 18.59 -2.70
C ALA A 193 46.36 18.23 -3.92
N ASN A 194 45.78 18.23 -5.13
CA ASN A 194 46.47 17.84 -6.35
C ASN A 194 47.17 19.01 -7.09
N CYS A 195 46.61 20.22 -7.06
CA CYS A 195 47.18 21.37 -7.78
C CYS A 195 47.35 22.65 -6.93
N GLY A 196 47.02 22.62 -5.64
CA GLY A 196 47.18 23.74 -4.71
C GLY A 196 46.20 24.92 -4.89
N MET A 197 45.49 24.99 -6.02
CA MET A 197 44.57 26.09 -6.33
C MET A 197 43.30 26.08 -5.46
N LYS A 198 42.78 27.27 -5.18
CA LYS A 198 41.50 27.45 -4.48
C LYS A 198 40.38 27.62 -5.50
N ASN A 199 39.26 26.92 -5.29
CA ASN A 199 38.04 27.21 -6.04
C ASN A 199 37.44 28.54 -5.55
N PRO A 200 36.82 29.31 -6.45
CA PRO A 200 36.07 30.48 -6.04
C PRO A 200 34.79 30.04 -5.28
N PRO A 201 34.30 30.84 -4.33
CA PRO A 201 33.15 30.46 -3.52
C PRO A 201 31.88 30.43 -4.39
N ILE A 202 31.17 29.29 -4.34
CA ILE A 202 29.91 29.09 -5.06
C ILE A 202 28.75 29.49 -4.15
N LYS A 203 27.99 30.49 -4.56
CA LYS A 203 26.72 30.89 -3.94
C LYS A 203 25.55 30.33 -4.74
N CYS A 204 24.44 30.09 -4.05
CA CYS A 204 23.19 29.63 -4.66
C CYS A 204 22.08 30.52 -4.11
N GLN A 205 21.75 31.60 -4.82
CA GLN A 205 20.70 32.53 -4.41
C GLN A 205 19.31 31.99 -4.77
N ILE A 206 19.22 31.28 -5.91
CA ILE A 206 18.00 30.67 -6.43
C ILE A 206 18.30 29.18 -6.65
N TYR A 207 17.37 28.29 -6.34
CA TYR A 207 17.56 26.86 -6.57
C TYR A 207 17.76 26.61 -8.08
N GLY A 208 18.82 25.90 -8.47
CA GLY A 208 19.18 25.76 -9.88
C GLY A 208 19.91 26.97 -10.49
N TRP A 209 20.33 27.98 -9.72
CA TRP A 209 21.15 29.09 -10.21
C TRP A 209 22.39 29.29 -9.35
N LEU A 210 23.57 29.00 -9.91
CA LEU A 210 24.85 29.10 -9.23
C LEU A 210 25.55 30.41 -9.63
N THR A 211 26.11 31.12 -8.64
CA THR A 211 26.94 32.31 -8.88
C THR A 211 28.30 32.15 -8.21
N ILE A 212 29.32 32.74 -8.84
CA ILE A 212 30.69 32.75 -8.37
C ILE A 212 31.07 34.19 -8.09
N GLN A 213 31.66 34.42 -6.92
CA GLN A 213 32.19 35.74 -6.57
C GLN A 213 33.45 36.03 -7.38
N GLY A 214 33.49 37.18 -8.07
CA GLY A 214 34.68 37.67 -8.74
C GLY A 214 35.86 37.74 -7.77
N THR A 215 37.00 37.16 -8.15
CA THR A 215 38.24 37.31 -7.36
C THR A 215 38.77 38.73 -7.57
N ASP A 216 39.15 39.43 -6.49
CA ASP A 216 39.87 40.71 -6.54
C ASP A 216 40.94 40.69 -7.64
N GLY A 217 41.06 41.79 -8.39
CA GLY A 217 41.94 41.95 -9.56
C GLY A 217 43.44 41.65 -9.35
N SER A 218 43.85 41.24 -8.15
CA SER A 218 45.19 40.71 -7.84
C SER A 218 45.39 39.23 -8.23
N ALA A 219 44.32 38.44 -8.36
CA ALA A 219 44.40 37.03 -8.78
C ALA A 219 44.47 36.88 -10.31
N VAL A 220 43.76 37.75 -11.04
CA VAL A 220 43.86 37.86 -12.51
C VAL A 220 45.25 38.34 -12.93
N ARG A 221 45.83 39.31 -12.19
CA ARG A 221 47.23 39.74 -12.39
C ARG A 221 48.23 38.61 -12.16
N ARG A 222 48.03 37.76 -11.14
CA ARG A 222 48.90 36.59 -10.91
C ARG A 222 48.78 35.52 -11.99
N LYS A 223 47.58 35.28 -12.52
CA LYS A 223 47.37 34.38 -13.67
C LYS A 223 48.03 34.91 -14.94
N ALA A 224 47.89 36.21 -15.21
CA ALA A 224 48.55 36.88 -16.33
C ALA A 224 50.09 36.87 -16.20
N ILE A 225 50.64 36.95 -14.98
CA ILE A 225 52.09 36.87 -14.72
C ILE A 225 52.61 35.42 -14.85
N THR A 226 51.81 34.39 -14.54
CA THR A 226 52.20 33.00 -14.78
C THR A 226 52.09 32.58 -16.24
N ASP A 227 51.11 33.13 -16.98
CA ASP A 227 50.96 32.87 -18.42
C ASP A 227 52.05 33.58 -19.24
N TYR A 228 52.58 34.73 -18.77
CA TYR A 228 53.72 35.42 -19.41
C TYR A 228 55.10 34.80 -19.13
N ASN A 229 55.22 33.87 -18.17
CA ASN A 229 56.49 33.25 -17.79
C ASN A 229 56.71 31.86 -18.41
N LEU A 230 55.90 31.46 -19.39
CA LEU A 230 56.04 30.19 -20.12
C LEU A 230 56.33 30.34 -21.62
N GLU A 231 56.58 31.55 -22.11
CA GLU A 231 57.09 31.76 -23.47
C GLU A 231 58.24 32.78 -23.43
N GLY A 232 59.46 32.25 -23.34
CA GLY A 232 60.68 33.01 -23.55
C GLY A 232 61.54 32.29 -24.56
N ASP A 233 61.60 32.79 -25.79
CA ASP A 233 62.80 32.70 -26.61
C ASP A 233 62.89 33.87 -27.61
N GLY A 234 64.08 34.48 -27.68
CA GLY A 234 64.60 35.16 -28.88
C GLY A 234 64.35 36.67 -29.11
N HIS A 235 65.39 37.46 -28.83
CA HIS A 235 65.90 38.62 -29.60
C HIS A 235 65.40 40.09 -29.40
N ILE A 236 66.21 40.85 -28.65
CA ILE A 236 66.86 42.18 -28.88
C ILE A 236 66.15 43.24 -29.77
N SER A 237 65.78 44.41 -29.21
CA SER A 237 66.43 45.74 -29.43
C SER A 237 65.62 46.96 -28.90
N ASN A 238 66.33 47.79 -28.13
CA ASN A 238 66.22 49.21 -27.72
C ASN A 238 64.90 50.02 -27.60
N PRO A 239 64.82 50.93 -26.59
CA PRO A 239 63.74 51.89 -26.40
C PRO A 239 64.06 53.26 -27.04
N ASN A 240 63.09 53.93 -27.66
CA ASN A 240 62.99 55.40 -27.76
C ASN A 240 61.70 55.87 -28.46
N GLY A 241 61.08 56.94 -27.93
CA GLY A 241 60.02 57.73 -28.58
C GLY A 241 58.75 57.91 -27.73
N THR A 242 58.66 58.85 -26.78
CA THR A 242 58.12 60.24 -26.87
C THR A 242 56.90 60.51 -27.75
N GLY A 243 55.89 61.18 -27.16
CA GLY A 243 54.80 61.93 -27.83
C GLY A 243 53.40 61.46 -27.37
N VAL A 244 52.77 61.99 -26.32
CA VAL A 244 52.14 63.32 -26.15
C VAL A 244 50.90 63.58 -27.04
N SER A 245 49.81 63.91 -26.33
CA SER A 245 48.69 64.82 -26.66
C SER A 245 47.40 64.31 -27.30
N GLY A 246 46.34 64.48 -26.51
CA GLY A 246 45.13 65.23 -26.88
C GLY A 246 43.85 64.41 -26.86
N LEU A 247 42.70 64.87 -26.36
CA LEU A 247 42.24 66.13 -25.78
C LEU A 247 40.83 65.84 -25.22
N MET A 248 40.52 66.38 -24.04
CA MET A 248 39.23 66.92 -23.54
C MET A 248 37.93 66.18 -23.93
N ASP A 249 37.23 65.50 -23.03
CA ASP A 249 36.45 65.99 -21.88
C ASP A 249 35.44 67.09 -22.27
N ASP A 250 34.15 66.74 -22.28
CA ASP A 250 33.09 67.69 -21.95
C ASP A 250 31.84 67.01 -21.36
N ARG A 251 31.56 67.38 -20.10
CA ARG A 251 30.26 67.48 -19.40
C ARG A 251 29.73 66.29 -18.56
N VAL A 252 30.43 66.08 -17.45
CA VAL A 252 30.01 66.40 -16.06
C VAL A 252 28.50 66.54 -15.72
N LYS A 253 28.05 65.52 -14.95
CA LYS A 253 27.25 65.49 -13.69
C LYS A 253 25.90 66.21 -13.56
N ALA A 254 24.87 65.41 -13.25
CA ALA A 254 23.94 65.71 -12.16
C ALA A 254 23.35 64.46 -11.48
N SER A 255 23.36 64.50 -10.14
CA SER A 255 22.64 63.69 -9.15
C SER A 255 23.12 62.26 -8.84
N SER A 256 23.99 62.22 -7.83
CA SER A 256 24.11 61.15 -6.85
C SER A 256 22.79 60.93 -6.09
N ASN A 257 22.25 59.72 -6.15
CA ASN A 257 21.69 58.95 -5.01
C ASN A 257 20.81 57.81 -5.54
N GLN A 258 21.42 56.64 -5.76
CA GLN A 258 20.87 55.28 -5.60
C GLN A 258 21.75 54.27 -6.35
N THR A 259 22.89 53.90 -5.77
CA THR A 259 23.60 52.66 -6.14
C THR A 259 24.06 51.98 -4.86
N LYS A 260 23.11 51.33 -4.17
CA LYS A 260 23.43 50.30 -3.19
C LYS A 260 23.73 49.01 -3.94
N ASP A 261 24.94 48.51 -3.74
CA ASP A 261 25.39 47.12 -3.86
C ASP A 261 25.09 46.37 -5.18
N LEU A 262 25.98 46.52 -6.17
CA LEU A 262 26.17 45.51 -7.21
C LEU A 262 27.47 44.76 -6.91
N SER A 263 27.36 43.63 -6.21
CA SER A 263 28.44 42.65 -6.13
C SER A 263 28.71 42.06 -7.52
N ASP A 264 29.97 42.05 -7.94
CA ASP A 264 30.47 41.55 -9.22
C ASP A 264 30.44 40.00 -9.31
N ASP A 265 29.28 39.40 -9.04
CA ASP A 265 29.07 37.96 -8.98
C ASP A 265 28.68 37.41 -10.39
N ARG A 266 29.55 36.59 -11.00
CA ARG A 266 29.34 35.98 -12.32
C ARG A 266 28.48 34.70 -12.20
N PRO A 267 27.46 34.48 -13.05
CA PRO A 267 26.70 33.22 -13.08
C PRO A 267 27.55 32.07 -13.62
N LEU A 268 27.48 30.91 -12.96
CA LEU A 268 28.08 29.66 -13.43
C LEU A 268 27.01 28.88 -14.21
N LEU A 269 27.19 28.80 -15.53
CA LEU A 269 26.20 28.25 -16.46
C LEU A 269 26.20 26.72 -16.46
N ALA A 270 25.04 26.11 -16.75
CA ALA A 270 24.93 24.64 -16.79
C ALA A 270 25.88 24.00 -17.81
N THR A 271 26.15 24.65 -18.94
CA THR A 271 27.12 24.20 -19.96
C THR A 271 28.56 24.18 -19.43
N GLU A 272 28.95 25.18 -18.65
CA GLU A 272 30.28 25.24 -18.03
C GLU A 272 30.42 24.12 -16.97
N VAL A 273 29.37 23.90 -16.17
CA VAL A 273 29.33 22.83 -15.17
C VAL A 273 29.37 21.45 -15.83
N GLU A 274 28.64 21.26 -16.94
CA GLU A 274 28.63 20.01 -17.70
C GLU A 274 30.03 19.66 -18.21
N SER A 275 30.78 20.64 -18.74
CA SER A 275 32.20 20.43 -19.10
C SER A 275 33.06 20.04 -17.90
N ILE A 276 32.87 20.68 -16.74
CA ILE A 276 33.63 20.37 -15.52
C ILE A 276 33.40 18.93 -15.08
N LEU A 277 32.14 18.48 -15.06
CA LEU A 277 31.81 17.12 -14.64
C LEU A 277 32.21 16.08 -15.67
N LYS A 278 32.13 16.39 -16.97
CA LYS A 278 32.61 15.50 -18.02
C LYS A 278 34.10 15.19 -17.82
N ASP A 279 34.93 16.21 -17.65
CA ASP A 279 36.36 16.03 -17.40
C ASP A 279 36.63 15.27 -16.08
N LEU A 280 35.80 15.46 -15.06
CA LEU A 280 35.89 14.72 -13.81
C LEU A 280 35.60 13.23 -14.00
N TRP A 281 34.55 12.88 -14.76
CA TRP A 281 34.22 11.49 -15.08
C TRP A 281 35.30 10.83 -15.94
N GLU A 282 35.99 11.57 -16.79
CA GLU A 282 37.12 11.07 -17.58
C GLU A 282 38.37 10.84 -16.70
N LYS A 283 38.68 11.75 -15.77
CA LYS A 283 39.89 11.66 -14.92
C LYS A 283 39.75 10.75 -13.71
N GLU A 284 38.56 10.65 -13.11
CA GLU A 284 38.27 9.93 -11.87
C GLU A 284 37.19 8.85 -12.08
N ALA A 285 37.26 8.15 -13.22
CA ALA A 285 36.21 7.22 -13.67
C ALA A 285 35.85 6.15 -12.63
N ARG A 286 36.83 5.58 -11.92
CA ARG A 286 36.61 4.46 -10.97
C ARG A 286 35.58 4.80 -9.89
N PHE A 287 35.73 5.96 -9.24
CA PHE A 287 34.79 6.40 -8.23
C PHE A 287 33.48 6.90 -8.85
N CYS A 288 33.56 7.71 -9.91
CA CYS A 288 32.41 8.31 -10.56
C CYS A 288 31.44 7.28 -11.17
N MET A 289 31.95 6.15 -11.68
CA MET A 289 31.12 5.06 -12.19
C MET A 289 30.32 4.38 -11.06
N LEU A 290 30.90 4.23 -9.87
CA LEU A 290 30.22 3.67 -8.69
C LEU A 290 29.24 4.66 -8.07
N LEU A 291 29.47 5.97 -8.22
CA LEU A 291 28.53 7.00 -7.78
C LEU A 291 27.19 6.91 -8.54
N CYS A 292 27.24 6.61 -9.84
CA CYS A 292 26.05 6.48 -10.68
C CYS A 292 25.36 5.12 -10.53
N ASP A 293 26.14 4.06 -10.29
CA ASP A 293 25.63 2.71 -10.22
C ASP A 293 26.55 1.82 -9.36
N PHE A 294 26.37 1.94 -8.05
CA PHE A 294 27.12 1.16 -7.07
C PHE A 294 26.75 -0.33 -7.11
N GLN A 295 25.55 -0.67 -7.57
CA GLN A 295 25.09 -2.06 -7.72
C GLN A 295 25.61 -2.74 -8.99
N GLN A 296 26.32 -1.99 -9.84
CA GLN A 296 26.97 -2.45 -11.08
C GLN A 296 26.01 -3.01 -12.15
N ASN A 297 24.76 -2.56 -12.17
CA ASN A 297 23.74 -2.99 -13.12
C ASN A 297 23.95 -2.46 -14.55
N LEU A 298 24.53 -1.27 -14.70
CA LEU A 298 24.76 -0.58 -15.97
C LEU A 298 26.04 -1.04 -16.67
N CYS A 299 26.07 -0.91 -18.00
CA CYS A 299 27.28 -1.18 -18.76
C CYS A 299 28.35 -0.08 -18.56
N VAL A 300 29.60 -0.39 -18.87
CA VAL A 300 30.73 0.53 -18.66
C VAL A 300 30.58 1.82 -19.47
N SER A 301 30.00 1.77 -20.67
CA SER A 301 29.74 2.95 -21.51
C SER A 301 28.68 3.88 -20.92
N GLU A 302 27.61 3.34 -20.32
CA GLU A 302 26.57 4.13 -19.65
C GLU A 302 27.12 4.78 -18.38
N LYS A 303 27.93 4.06 -17.61
CA LYS A 303 28.58 4.59 -16.40
C LYS A 303 29.52 5.77 -16.69
N ARG A 304 30.19 5.78 -17.85
CA ARG A 304 31.05 6.90 -18.27
C ARG A 304 30.26 8.18 -18.61
N ARG A 305 29.02 8.05 -19.08
CA ARG A 305 28.09 9.16 -19.33
C ARG A 305 27.26 9.55 -18.11
N GLY A 306 27.57 8.99 -16.94
CA GLY A 306 26.78 9.18 -15.72
C GLY A 306 26.63 10.64 -15.27
N TYR A 307 27.55 11.54 -15.64
CA TYR A 307 27.41 12.98 -15.34
C TYR A 307 26.17 13.64 -15.98
N GLU A 308 25.62 13.06 -17.05
CA GLU A 308 24.47 13.61 -17.77
C GLU A 308 23.20 13.64 -16.91
N MET A 309 23.08 12.77 -15.90
CA MET A 309 21.89 12.71 -15.02
C MET A 309 21.58 14.03 -14.29
N PHE A 310 22.62 14.86 -14.07
CA PHE A 310 22.51 16.15 -13.39
C PHE A 310 21.96 17.26 -14.28
N PHE A 311 21.81 17.01 -15.58
CA PHE A 311 21.37 17.99 -16.57
C PHE A 311 20.09 17.52 -17.28
N LEU A 312 19.29 18.48 -17.73
CA LEU A 312 18.10 18.25 -18.53
C LEU A 312 18.25 19.02 -19.85
N LYS A 313 18.29 18.31 -20.98
CA LYS A 313 18.22 18.91 -22.34
C LYS A 313 16.86 18.66 -22.99
N SER A 314 16.24 17.52 -22.66
CA SER A 314 14.87 17.20 -23.06
C SER A 314 13.99 16.91 -21.84
N MET A 315 12.71 17.27 -21.91
CA MET A 315 11.74 17.01 -20.85
C MET A 315 10.58 16.17 -21.38
N LEU A 316 10.34 15.01 -20.75
CA LEU A 316 9.18 14.14 -21.04
C LEU A 316 7.87 14.81 -20.61
N VAL A 317 6.87 14.73 -21.48
CA VAL A 317 5.51 15.21 -21.22
C VAL A 317 4.55 14.02 -21.11
N PRO A 318 3.84 13.87 -19.98
CA PRO A 318 2.90 12.76 -19.79
C PRO A 318 1.78 12.74 -20.82
N PRO A 319 1.27 11.55 -21.20
CA PRO A 319 0.11 11.41 -22.07
C PRO A 319 -1.13 12.18 -21.62
N ASN A 320 -2.02 12.50 -22.57
CA ASN A 320 -3.26 13.26 -22.30
C ASN A 320 -4.18 12.56 -21.28
N ARG A 321 -4.20 11.22 -21.28
CA ARG A 321 -4.98 10.38 -20.34
C ARG A 321 -4.68 10.68 -18.86
N PHE A 322 -3.44 11.09 -18.54
CA PHE A 322 -3.02 11.41 -17.17
C PHE A 322 -3.17 12.90 -16.82
N ARG A 323 -3.59 13.73 -17.77
CA ARG A 323 -3.80 15.18 -17.60
C ARG A 323 -5.20 15.61 -18.09
N PRO A 324 -6.29 14.94 -17.67
CA PRO A 324 -7.63 15.25 -18.16
C PRO A 324 -8.10 16.61 -17.62
N SER A 325 -8.91 17.31 -18.41
CA SER A 325 -9.68 18.46 -17.93
C SER A 325 -10.81 18.00 -16.99
N THR A 326 -11.07 18.76 -15.94
CA THR A 326 -12.14 18.48 -14.98
C THR A 326 -13.31 19.42 -15.23
N ASN A 327 -14.50 18.86 -15.46
CA ASN A 327 -15.72 19.65 -15.56
C ASN A 327 -16.23 19.95 -14.16
N SER A 328 -16.22 21.22 -13.78
CA SER A 328 -16.86 21.72 -12.55
C SER A 328 -18.20 22.37 -12.89
N SER A 329 -19.05 22.60 -11.89
CA SER A 329 -20.30 23.37 -12.08
C SER A 329 -20.07 24.80 -12.58
N LEU A 330 -18.86 25.33 -12.40
CA LEU A 330 -18.44 26.68 -12.81
C LEU A 330 -17.76 26.72 -14.19
N GLY A 331 -17.65 25.57 -14.88
CA GLY A 331 -17.01 25.44 -16.18
C GLY A 331 -15.90 24.39 -16.22
N ILE A 332 -15.27 24.28 -17.39
CA ILE A 332 -14.15 23.35 -17.63
C ILE A 332 -12.89 23.94 -16.99
N MET A 333 -12.38 23.28 -15.95
CA MET A 333 -11.11 23.62 -15.34
C MET A 333 -10.00 22.74 -15.92
N GLU A 334 -8.89 23.37 -16.28
CA GLU A 334 -7.73 22.68 -16.81
C GLU A 334 -6.93 21.97 -15.72
N HIS A 335 -6.22 20.92 -16.13
CA HIS A 335 -5.35 20.18 -15.22
C HIS A 335 -4.13 21.03 -14.79
N PRO A 336 -3.75 21.06 -13.50
CA PRO A 336 -2.65 21.88 -13.00
C PRO A 336 -1.29 21.64 -13.69
N GLN A 337 -1.01 20.39 -14.09
CA GLN A 337 0.23 20.08 -14.83
C GLN A 337 0.26 20.75 -16.21
N ASN A 338 -0.88 20.92 -16.88
CA ASN A 338 -0.94 21.58 -18.19
C ASN A 338 -0.59 23.06 -18.04
N VAL A 339 -1.04 23.70 -16.96
CA VAL A 339 -0.71 25.10 -16.65
C VAL A 339 0.79 25.26 -16.42
N MET A 340 1.42 24.39 -15.64
CA MET A 340 2.86 24.45 -15.38
C MET A 340 3.70 24.16 -16.63
N LEU A 341 3.33 23.14 -17.41
CA LEU A 341 4.03 22.81 -18.66
C LEU A 341 3.90 23.90 -19.72
N SER A 342 2.77 24.64 -19.74
CA SER A 342 2.59 25.82 -20.60
C SER A 342 3.58 26.91 -20.25
N LYS A 343 3.74 27.23 -18.96
CA LYS A 343 4.74 28.19 -18.48
C LYS A 343 6.16 27.78 -18.89
N VAL A 344 6.49 26.48 -18.80
CA VAL A 344 7.79 25.95 -19.27
C VAL A 344 7.96 26.14 -20.77
N GLN A 345 6.94 25.82 -21.57
CA GLN A 345 7.00 25.97 -23.03
C GLN A 345 7.12 27.44 -23.45
N GLU A 346 6.37 28.34 -22.81
CA GLU A 346 6.42 29.79 -23.04
C GLU A 346 7.82 30.35 -22.73
N ALA A 347 8.39 29.99 -21.57
CA ALA A 347 9.75 30.38 -21.21
C ALA A 347 10.81 29.80 -22.17
N ASN A 348 10.61 28.58 -22.66
CA ASN A 348 11.52 27.95 -23.61
C ASN A 348 11.48 28.64 -24.98
N LEU A 349 10.29 28.96 -25.49
CA LEU A 349 10.12 29.71 -26.74
C LEU A 349 10.68 31.13 -26.65
N ALA A 350 10.49 31.81 -25.52
CA ALA A 350 11.10 33.12 -25.28
C ALA A 350 12.63 33.09 -25.35
N LEU A 351 13.26 31.97 -25.00
CA LEU A 351 14.72 31.78 -25.08
C LEU A 351 15.21 31.43 -26.49
N GLN A 352 14.33 30.92 -27.38
CA GLN A 352 14.66 30.62 -28.78
C GLN A 352 14.70 31.87 -29.65
N HIS A 353 13.99 32.94 -29.26
CA HIS A 353 14.05 34.20 -29.97
C HIS A 353 15.42 34.85 -29.78
N ASP A 354 16.16 35.03 -30.88
CA ASP A 354 17.48 35.66 -30.90
C ASP A 354 17.38 37.12 -30.43
N ASN A 355 17.93 37.38 -29.25
CA ASN A 355 18.12 38.73 -28.72
C ASN A 355 19.62 39.05 -28.69
N PRO A 356 20.05 40.27 -29.07
CA PRO A 356 21.47 40.65 -29.03
C PRO A 356 22.00 40.88 -27.61
N ASN A 357 21.12 41.12 -26.62
CA ASN A 357 21.51 41.43 -25.25
C ASN A 357 21.80 40.18 -24.40
N HIS A 358 23.05 40.02 -23.98
CA HIS A 358 23.49 38.89 -23.14
C HIS A 358 22.77 38.80 -21.79
N MET A 359 22.47 39.92 -21.14
CA MET A 359 21.78 39.96 -19.84
C MET A 359 20.32 39.46 -19.92
N ASP A 360 19.66 39.72 -21.04
CA ASP A 360 18.29 39.28 -21.27
C ASP A 360 18.24 37.75 -21.46
N ILE A 361 19.24 37.18 -22.15
CA ILE A 361 19.39 35.72 -22.31
C ILE A 361 19.58 35.05 -20.94
N LEU A 362 20.44 35.60 -20.09
CA LEU A 362 20.67 35.07 -18.73
C LEU A 362 19.41 35.12 -17.87
N THR A 363 18.63 36.18 -17.99
CA THR A 363 17.36 36.33 -17.25
C THR A 363 16.33 35.32 -17.75
N ARG A 364 16.15 35.18 -19.07
CA ARG A 364 15.23 34.19 -19.66
C ARG A 364 15.63 32.74 -19.32
N TRP A 365 16.94 32.44 -19.29
CA TRP A 365 17.42 31.12 -18.89
C TRP A 365 17.10 30.82 -17.42
N ARG A 366 17.24 31.81 -16.54
CA ARG A 366 16.83 31.71 -15.12
C ARG A 366 15.33 31.46 -14.97
N ASP A 367 14.51 32.15 -15.76
CA ASP A 367 13.05 31.99 -15.74
C ASP A 367 12.62 30.59 -16.21
N LEU A 368 13.32 30.05 -17.20
CA LEU A 368 13.11 28.68 -17.68
C LEU A 368 13.48 27.65 -16.58
N GLN A 369 14.63 27.79 -15.93
CA GLN A 369 15.02 26.93 -14.79
C GLN A 369 14.00 27.00 -13.66
N THR A 370 13.52 28.20 -13.33
CA THR A 370 12.52 28.41 -12.27
C THR A 370 11.19 27.74 -12.62
N SER A 371 10.77 27.82 -13.88
CA SER A 371 9.54 27.18 -14.36
C SER A 371 9.62 25.65 -14.31
N VAL A 372 10.78 25.07 -14.66
CA VAL A 372 11.02 23.62 -14.53
C VAL A 372 11.12 23.18 -13.07
N ASN A 373 11.76 23.98 -12.21
CA ASN A 373 11.80 23.71 -10.77
C ASN A 373 10.38 23.64 -10.20
N LEU A 374 9.50 24.60 -10.54
CA LEU A 374 8.11 24.62 -10.08
C LEU A 374 7.32 23.38 -10.51
N PHE A 375 7.56 22.88 -11.74
CA PHE A 375 6.91 21.67 -12.24
C PHE A 375 7.30 20.42 -11.41
N TYR A 376 8.59 20.25 -11.10
CA TYR A 376 9.06 19.10 -10.31
C TYR A 376 8.75 19.25 -8.81
N ASP A 377 9.02 20.42 -8.24
CA ASP A 377 8.87 20.73 -6.82
C ASP A 377 8.43 22.19 -6.61
N SER A 378 7.15 22.36 -6.29
CA SER A 378 6.59 23.70 -6.06
C SER A 378 7.18 24.43 -4.85
N SER A 379 7.86 23.72 -3.93
CA SER A 379 8.53 24.33 -2.77
C SER A 379 9.81 25.08 -3.12
N LYS A 380 10.39 24.81 -4.30
CA LYS A 380 11.64 25.41 -4.79
C LYS A 380 11.41 26.70 -5.59
N GLY A 381 10.16 27.13 -5.75
CA GLY A 381 9.81 28.41 -6.37
C GLY A 381 10.15 29.62 -5.49
N LEU A 382 10.38 30.77 -6.13
CA LEU A 382 10.67 32.05 -5.45
C LEU A 382 9.46 32.63 -4.70
N VAL A 383 8.24 32.33 -5.16
CA VAL A 383 6.99 32.84 -4.58
C VAL A 383 6.14 31.66 -4.13
N LYS A 384 5.89 31.56 -2.82
CA LYS A 384 4.92 30.61 -2.27
C LYS A 384 3.52 31.19 -2.43
N SER A 385 2.89 30.94 -3.56
CA SER A 385 1.45 31.18 -3.72
C SER A 385 0.71 29.85 -3.57
N ASP A 386 -0.25 29.78 -2.64
CA ASP A 386 -1.16 28.63 -2.49
C ASP A 386 -2.05 28.42 -3.74
N LYS A 387 -2.01 29.36 -4.71
CA LYS A 387 -2.72 29.27 -5.99
C LYS A 387 -1.96 28.47 -7.05
N ASP A 388 -0.65 28.28 -6.90
CA ASP A 388 0.13 27.49 -7.85
C ASP A 388 0.00 25.99 -7.50
N GLY A 389 -0.44 25.18 -8.47
CA GLY A 389 -0.74 23.77 -8.28
C GLY A 389 0.43 22.94 -7.72
N HIS A 390 0.11 21.70 -7.30
CA HIS A 390 1.12 20.78 -6.75
C HIS A 390 2.07 20.26 -7.83
N GLY A 391 3.38 20.45 -7.62
CA GLY A 391 4.42 19.83 -8.44
C GLY A 391 4.42 18.31 -8.35
N VAL A 392 5.20 17.66 -9.22
CA VAL A 392 5.26 16.18 -9.32
C VAL A 392 5.64 15.54 -7.99
N ARG A 393 6.62 16.09 -7.26
CA ARG A 393 7.04 15.59 -5.96
C ARG A 393 5.91 15.62 -4.92
N GLN A 394 5.13 16.69 -4.88
CA GLN A 394 4.02 16.85 -3.95
C GLN A 394 2.90 15.84 -4.20
N LEU A 395 2.72 15.37 -5.43
CA LEU A 395 1.76 14.32 -5.78
C LEU A 395 2.19 12.94 -5.24
N VAL A 396 3.48 12.73 -5.00
CA VAL A 396 4.04 11.47 -4.50
C VAL A 396 4.17 11.47 -2.98
N ASP A 397 4.78 12.51 -2.40
CA ASP A 397 5.23 12.53 -0.99
C ASP A 397 4.09 12.75 0.04
N LYS A 398 2.95 13.31 -0.36
CA LYS A 398 1.87 13.68 0.57
C LYS A 398 1.19 12.45 1.21
N LYS A 399 0.48 12.67 2.33
CA LYS A 399 -0.43 11.66 2.92
C LYS A 399 -1.50 11.21 1.91
N THR A 400 -1.99 12.14 1.11
CA THR A 400 -2.89 11.92 -0.04
C THR A 400 -2.14 11.62 -1.34
N GLY A 401 -0.84 11.38 -1.26
CA GLY A 401 0.00 11.08 -2.41
C GLY A 401 -0.26 9.69 -2.97
N ILE A 402 0.23 9.46 -4.19
CA ILE A 402 -0.03 8.23 -4.97
C ILE A 402 0.38 6.97 -4.21
N VAL A 403 1.58 6.94 -3.62
CA VAL A 403 2.11 5.74 -2.94
C VAL A 403 1.18 5.30 -1.81
N ARG A 404 0.75 6.23 -0.94
CA ARG A 404 -0.07 5.90 0.22
C ARG A 404 -1.55 5.67 -0.11
N GLN A 405 -2.14 6.53 -0.94
CA GLN A 405 -3.59 6.55 -1.16
C GLN A 405 -4.06 5.76 -2.40
N LYS A 406 -3.14 5.41 -3.32
CA LYS A 406 -3.47 4.70 -4.57
C LYS A 406 -2.73 3.39 -4.74
N ILE A 407 -1.57 3.19 -4.10
CA ILE A 407 -0.83 1.92 -4.15
C ILE A 407 -1.10 1.11 -2.88
N MET A 408 -0.75 1.63 -1.70
CA MET A 408 -0.90 0.93 -0.41
C MET A 408 -2.37 0.79 0.01
N GLY A 409 -3.12 1.89 -0.01
CA GLY A 409 -4.57 1.88 0.17
C GLY A 409 -5.26 2.03 -1.18
N LYS A 410 -6.31 1.24 -1.43
CA LYS A 410 -7.14 1.36 -2.63
C LYS A 410 -8.61 1.30 -2.25
N ARG A 411 -9.45 1.93 -3.07
CA ARG A 411 -10.89 1.64 -3.05
C ARG A 411 -11.09 0.34 -3.81
N VAL A 412 -11.86 -0.57 -3.21
CA VAL A 412 -12.12 -1.89 -3.76
C VAL A 412 -13.55 -1.99 -4.24
N ASN A 413 -13.79 -2.87 -5.21
CA ASN A 413 -15.13 -3.27 -5.64
C ASN A 413 -15.65 -4.38 -4.70
N HIS A 414 -16.91 -4.81 -4.89
CA HIS A 414 -17.51 -5.91 -4.13
C HIS A 414 -17.44 -5.74 -2.61
N SER A 415 -17.71 -4.52 -2.14
CA SER A 415 -17.78 -4.19 -0.72
C SER A 415 -19.03 -3.36 -0.40
N CYS A 416 -19.53 -3.46 0.83
CA CYS A 416 -20.59 -2.60 1.35
C CYS A 416 -20.24 -2.08 2.74
N ARG A 417 -20.95 -1.03 3.17
CA ARG A 417 -20.83 -0.41 4.49
C ARG A 417 -22.22 -0.03 4.98
N THR A 418 -22.51 -0.32 6.24
CA THR A 418 -23.74 0.12 6.93
C THR A 418 -23.50 0.08 8.43
N VAL A 419 -24.42 0.67 9.18
CA VAL A 419 -24.45 0.63 10.64
C VAL A 419 -24.64 -0.81 11.11
N ILE A 420 -24.03 -1.15 12.24
CA ILE A 420 -24.22 -2.45 12.88
C ILE A 420 -25.33 -2.43 13.92
N SER A 421 -26.00 -3.56 14.07
CA SER A 421 -27.03 -3.77 15.09
C SER A 421 -26.82 -5.14 15.74
N PRO A 422 -27.17 -5.30 17.03
CA PRO A 422 -26.96 -6.56 17.72
C PRO A 422 -27.96 -7.64 17.27
N ASP A 423 -27.54 -8.90 17.35
CA ASP A 423 -28.39 -10.08 17.18
C ASP A 423 -27.81 -11.30 17.94
N PRO A 424 -28.49 -11.79 19.01
CA PRO A 424 -28.05 -12.96 19.78
C PRO A 424 -28.34 -14.32 19.11
N PHE A 425 -29.20 -14.38 18.09
CA PHE A 425 -29.59 -15.64 17.46
C PHE A 425 -28.64 -16.09 16.35
N LEU A 426 -27.86 -15.14 15.81
CA LEU A 426 -26.77 -15.44 14.88
C LEU A 426 -25.68 -16.27 15.57
N ALA A 427 -25.05 -17.17 14.83
CA ALA A 427 -23.84 -17.80 15.34
C ALA A 427 -22.73 -16.75 15.54
N VAL A 428 -21.82 -17.04 16.46
CA VAL A 428 -20.75 -16.12 16.85
C VAL A 428 -19.81 -15.81 15.68
N ASN A 429 -19.67 -16.73 14.71
CA ASN A 429 -18.94 -16.56 13.45
C ASN A 429 -19.81 -16.16 12.25
N GLU A 430 -21.09 -15.88 12.45
CA GLU A 430 -22.00 -15.41 11.40
C GLU A 430 -22.16 -13.88 11.43
N ILE A 431 -22.44 -13.33 10.26
CA ILE A 431 -22.80 -11.93 10.08
C ILE A 431 -24.10 -11.82 9.28
N GLY A 432 -25.05 -11.05 9.81
CA GLY A 432 -26.31 -10.76 9.15
C GLY A 432 -26.14 -9.71 8.07
N ILE A 433 -26.38 -10.10 6.82
CA ILE A 433 -26.31 -9.22 5.65
C ILE A 433 -27.73 -8.81 5.22
N PRO A 434 -28.01 -7.50 5.05
CA PRO A 434 -29.32 -7.05 4.62
C PRO A 434 -29.60 -7.42 3.15
N PRO A 435 -30.85 -7.67 2.75
CA PRO A 435 -31.19 -8.14 1.40
C PRO A 435 -30.78 -7.14 0.30
N ALA A 436 -30.80 -5.83 0.62
CA ALA A 436 -30.38 -4.77 -0.29
C ALA A 436 -28.89 -4.82 -0.66
N ALA A 437 -28.03 -5.29 0.26
CA ALA A 437 -26.63 -5.57 -0.03
C ALA A 437 -26.50 -6.93 -0.74
N ALA A 438 -27.30 -7.93 -0.31
CA ALA A 438 -27.21 -9.28 -0.83
C ALA A 438 -27.56 -9.38 -2.33
N SER A 439 -28.51 -8.60 -2.83
CA SER A 439 -28.85 -8.56 -4.26
C SER A 439 -27.80 -7.87 -5.15
N LYS A 440 -26.94 -7.03 -4.57
CA LYS A 440 -25.91 -6.28 -5.31
C LYS A 440 -24.55 -6.97 -5.29
N LEU A 441 -24.17 -7.56 -4.17
CA LEU A 441 -22.91 -8.29 -4.02
C LEU A 441 -23.00 -9.61 -4.77
N THR A 442 -22.04 -9.83 -5.66
CA THR A 442 -22.03 -10.99 -6.56
C THR A 442 -20.72 -11.75 -6.47
N TYR A 443 -20.80 -13.06 -6.74
CA TYR A 443 -19.69 -14.00 -6.78
C TYR A 443 -19.60 -14.66 -8.16
N PRO A 444 -18.43 -14.68 -8.83
CA PRO A 444 -18.23 -15.35 -10.11
C PRO A 444 -18.14 -16.87 -9.91
N GLU A 445 -19.28 -17.56 -9.87
CA GLU A 445 -19.28 -19.02 -9.75
C GLU A 445 -19.16 -19.69 -11.12
N LYS A 446 -18.14 -20.56 -11.26
CA LYS A 446 -17.94 -21.36 -12.47
C LYS A 446 -19.01 -22.45 -12.54
N VAL A 447 -19.64 -22.60 -13.71
CA VAL A 447 -20.68 -23.61 -13.91
C VAL A 447 -20.04 -24.99 -14.04
N THR A 448 -20.49 -25.92 -13.20
CA THR A 448 -20.05 -27.30 -13.14
C THR A 448 -21.26 -28.25 -13.04
N PRO A 449 -21.08 -29.56 -13.24
CA PRO A 449 -22.21 -30.50 -13.17
C PRO A 449 -22.95 -30.51 -11.82
N TRP A 450 -22.24 -30.24 -10.71
CA TRP A 450 -22.83 -30.26 -9.36
C TRP A 450 -23.63 -29.00 -9.02
N ASN A 451 -23.18 -27.81 -9.45
CA ASN A 451 -23.84 -26.55 -9.11
C ASN A 451 -24.82 -26.04 -10.19
N ALA A 452 -24.82 -26.63 -11.39
CA ALA A 452 -25.62 -26.13 -12.51
C ALA A 452 -27.12 -26.05 -12.23
N LYS A 453 -27.67 -26.95 -11.42
CA LYS A 453 -29.09 -26.89 -11.02
C LYS A 453 -29.39 -25.63 -10.21
N ASN A 454 -28.50 -25.28 -9.29
CA ASN A 454 -28.63 -24.10 -8.43
C ASN A 454 -28.44 -22.81 -9.24
N LEU A 455 -27.42 -22.77 -10.10
CA LEU A 455 -27.15 -21.61 -10.97
C LEU A 455 -28.24 -21.39 -12.02
N ARG A 456 -28.88 -22.46 -12.50
CA ARG A 456 -30.11 -22.35 -13.31
C ARG A 456 -31.24 -21.65 -12.58
N GLY A 457 -31.44 -21.98 -11.30
CA GLY A 457 -32.39 -21.29 -10.43
C GLY A 457 -32.04 -19.81 -10.29
N ALA A 458 -30.76 -19.50 -10.03
CA ALA A 458 -30.28 -18.14 -9.88
C ALA A 458 -30.51 -17.27 -11.14
N ILE A 459 -30.25 -17.80 -12.34
CA ILE A 459 -30.55 -17.09 -13.60
C ILE A 459 -32.05 -16.87 -13.78
N ARG A 460 -32.89 -17.88 -13.45
CA ARG A 460 -34.35 -17.75 -13.52
C ARG A 460 -34.89 -16.69 -12.56
N ASN A 461 -34.27 -16.52 -11.39
CA ASN A 461 -34.63 -15.49 -10.42
C ASN A 461 -34.15 -14.09 -10.85
N GLY A 462 -32.96 -13.99 -11.45
CA GLY A 462 -32.40 -12.74 -11.99
C GLY A 462 -31.87 -11.81 -10.90
N ALA A 463 -31.75 -10.52 -11.22
CA ALA A 463 -31.08 -9.54 -10.34
C ALA A 463 -31.96 -9.04 -9.18
N GLU A 464 -33.29 -9.09 -9.34
CA GLU A 464 -34.22 -8.50 -8.36
C GLU A 464 -34.57 -9.47 -7.22
N ILE A 465 -34.66 -10.77 -7.52
CA ILE A 465 -35.10 -11.79 -6.55
C ILE A 465 -33.87 -12.53 -6.00
N HIS A 466 -33.65 -12.44 -4.70
CA HIS A 466 -32.64 -13.22 -3.98
C HIS A 466 -33.21 -14.59 -3.55
N PRO A 467 -32.48 -15.71 -3.69
CA PRO A 467 -31.14 -15.84 -4.29
C PRO A 467 -31.20 -15.81 -5.84
N GLY A 468 -30.38 -14.96 -6.45
CA GLY A 468 -30.45 -14.66 -7.89
C GLY A 468 -29.08 -14.50 -8.55
N ALA A 469 -29.04 -13.88 -9.72
CA ALA A 469 -27.82 -13.57 -10.47
C ALA A 469 -27.98 -12.28 -11.28
N THR A 470 -26.89 -11.58 -11.53
CA THR A 470 -26.91 -10.29 -12.26
C THR A 470 -26.36 -10.41 -13.69
N HIS A 471 -25.24 -11.10 -13.84
CA HIS A 471 -24.51 -11.24 -15.09
C HIS A 471 -24.10 -12.69 -15.32
N TYR A 472 -23.80 -13.04 -16.56
CA TYR A 472 -23.17 -14.30 -16.92
C TYR A 472 -22.10 -14.05 -17.98
N LYS A 473 -21.02 -14.82 -17.93
CA LYS A 473 -19.88 -14.74 -18.82
C LYS A 473 -19.85 -15.97 -19.72
N VAL A 474 -19.75 -15.74 -21.03
CA VAL A 474 -19.58 -16.79 -22.06
C VAL A 474 -18.45 -16.34 -22.97
N ASN A 475 -17.45 -17.20 -23.17
CA ASN A 475 -16.34 -17.00 -24.12
C ASN A 475 -15.70 -15.61 -23.96
N ASN A 476 -15.40 -15.27 -22.70
CA ASN A 476 -14.86 -13.99 -22.25
C ASN A 476 -15.76 -12.75 -22.36
N ASN A 477 -16.94 -12.84 -22.95
CA ASN A 477 -17.92 -11.76 -23.02
C ASN A 477 -18.86 -11.79 -21.81
N LEU A 478 -19.02 -10.63 -21.15
CA LEU A 478 -19.92 -10.45 -20.03
C LEU A 478 -21.28 -9.95 -20.52
N TYR A 479 -22.32 -10.73 -20.24
CA TYR A 479 -23.70 -10.41 -20.60
C TYR A 479 -24.51 -10.10 -19.34
N LYS A 480 -25.21 -8.96 -19.34
CA LYS A 480 -26.17 -8.60 -18.28
C LYS A 480 -27.46 -9.38 -18.48
N LEU A 481 -28.01 -9.93 -17.39
CA LEU A 481 -29.30 -10.62 -17.45
C LEU A 481 -30.44 -9.61 -17.68
N GLN A 482 -31.35 -9.99 -18.57
CA GLN A 482 -32.54 -9.21 -18.88
C GLN A 482 -33.56 -9.34 -17.74
N ALA A 483 -34.34 -8.28 -17.47
CA ALA A 483 -35.36 -8.30 -16.42
C ALA A 483 -36.49 -9.31 -16.73
N ASP A 484 -36.83 -9.49 -18.00
CA ASP A 484 -37.91 -10.36 -18.44
C ASP A 484 -37.59 -11.86 -18.18
N HIS A 485 -38.53 -12.57 -17.55
CA HIS A 485 -38.37 -13.98 -17.18
C HIS A 485 -38.34 -14.90 -18.41
N SER A 486 -39.12 -14.58 -19.45
CA SER A 486 -39.20 -15.39 -20.67
C SER A 486 -37.86 -15.47 -21.41
N LYS A 487 -37.11 -14.36 -21.43
CA LYS A 487 -35.78 -14.29 -22.07
C LYS A 487 -34.67 -14.97 -21.26
N ARG A 488 -34.87 -15.18 -19.96
CA ARG A 488 -33.89 -15.83 -19.07
C ARG A 488 -33.96 -17.35 -19.11
N HIS A 489 -35.13 -17.91 -19.39
CA HIS A 489 -35.34 -19.36 -19.39
C HIS A 489 -34.49 -20.12 -20.44
N PRO A 490 -34.37 -19.67 -21.70
CA PRO A 490 -33.46 -20.27 -22.66
C PRO A 490 -32.00 -20.21 -22.18
N THR A 491 -31.55 -19.06 -21.70
CA THR A 491 -30.18 -18.85 -21.18
C THR A 491 -29.85 -19.82 -20.05
N ALA A 492 -30.77 -20.01 -19.09
CA ALA A 492 -30.60 -20.97 -18.00
C ALA A 492 -30.45 -22.42 -18.53
N LYS A 493 -31.26 -22.82 -19.51
CA LYS A 493 -31.15 -24.17 -20.11
C LYS A 493 -29.78 -24.38 -20.78
N THR A 494 -29.30 -23.36 -21.49
CA THR A 494 -28.04 -23.38 -22.24
C THR A 494 -26.79 -23.40 -21.36
N LEU A 495 -26.89 -23.17 -20.04
CA LEU A 495 -25.75 -23.23 -19.12
C LEU A 495 -25.00 -24.57 -19.13
N LEU A 496 -25.72 -25.70 -19.26
CA LEU A 496 -25.10 -27.03 -19.36
C LEU A 496 -24.81 -27.45 -20.81
N ALA A 497 -25.36 -26.73 -21.80
CA ALA A 497 -25.16 -27.05 -23.21
C ALA A 497 -23.72 -26.76 -23.69
N SER A 498 -22.87 -26.17 -22.83
CA SER A 498 -21.42 -26.00 -23.04
C SER A 498 -20.61 -27.30 -22.93
N ARG A 499 -21.23 -28.46 -23.19
CA ARG A 499 -20.50 -29.63 -23.72
C ARG A 499 -20.10 -29.32 -25.17
N GLY A 500 -19.26 -28.32 -25.35
CA GLY A 500 -18.73 -27.90 -26.65
C GLY A 500 -17.42 -28.63 -26.92
N SER A 501 -17.42 -29.43 -27.99
CA SER A 501 -16.28 -30.07 -28.65
C SER A 501 -15.49 -31.12 -27.87
N ILE A 502 -15.98 -32.36 -27.98
CA ILE A 502 -15.10 -33.50 -28.23
C ILE A 502 -14.12 -33.08 -29.34
N SER A 503 -12.86 -32.87 -28.97
CA SER A 503 -11.66 -32.99 -29.80
C SER A 503 -11.76 -32.51 -31.26
N GLN A 504 -11.28 -31.29 -31.54
CA GLN A 504 -10.44 -31.20 -32.74
C GLN A 504 -9.15 -32.00 -32.46
N PRO A 505 -8.76 -32.96 -33.31
CA PRO A 505 -7.54 -33.72 -33.08
C PRO A 505 -6.35 -32.76 -33.16
N GLY A 506 -5.64 -32.56 -32.04
CA GLY A 506 -4.39 -31.79 -32.00
C GLY A 506 -4.31 -30.61 -31.02
N LYS A 507 -5.37 -30.29 -30.26
CA LYS A 507 -5.27 -29.34 -29.13
C LYS A 507 -5.22 -30.08 -27.79
N ASP A 508 -4.28 -29.68 -26.93
CA ASP A 508 -3.99 -30.26 -25.61
C ASP A 508 -5.28 -30.37 -24.75
N PRO A 509 -5.64 -31.57 -24.24
CA PRO A 509 -6.84 -31.78 -23.40
C PRO A 509 -6.81 -31.03 -22.05
N ARG A 510 -5.70 -30.34 -21.73
CA ARG A 510 -5.59 -29.48 -20.54
C ARG A 510 -6.09 -28.04 -20.78
N CYS A 511 -6.39 -27.65 -22.01
CA CYS A 511 -6.81 -26.31 -22.37
C CYS A 511 -8.25 -26.29 -22.91
N GLU A 512 -9.07 -25.37 -22.39
CA GLU A 512 -10.44 -25.04 -22.81
C GLU A 512 -11.58 -25.91 -22.21
N PHE A 513 -11.63 -26.03 -20.88
CA PHE A 513 -12.94 -25.96 -20.24
C PHE A 513 -13.42 -24.50 -20.33
N GLU A 514 -14.11 -24.14 -21.42
CA GLU A 514 -14.91 -22.90 -21.47
C GLU A 514 -16.11 -23.02 -20.50
N SER A 515 -15.82 -23.07 -19.20
CA SER A 515 -16.85 -23.06 -18.18
C SER A 515 -17.46 -21.66 -18.15
N LYS A 516 -18.74 -21.56 -18.53
CA LYS A 516 -19.52 -20.34 -18.32
C LYS A 516 -19.44 -19.94 -16.86
N VAL A 517 -19.35 -18.64 -16.59
CA VAL A 517 -19.30 -18.11 -15.22
C VAL A 517 -20.58 -17.34 -14.95
N VAL A 518 -21.25 -17.63 -13.84
CA VAL A 518 -22.47 -16.93 -13.44
C VAL A 518 -22.16 -16.07 -12.23
N TYR A 519 -22.47 -14.77 -12.33
CA TYR A 519 -22.33 -13.83 -11.22
C TYR A 519 -23.58 -13.92 -10.35
N ARG A 520 -23.62 -14.95 -9.50
CA ARG A 520 -24.71 -15.17 -8.53
C ARG A 520 -24.64 -14.15 -7.39
N HIS A 521 -25.77 -13.88 -6.75
CA HIS A 521 -25.82 -13.10 -5.52
C HIS A 521 -25.07 -13.82 -4.39
N ILE A 522 -24.66 -13.06 -3.38
CA ILE A 522 -24.17 -13.61 -2.12
C ILE A 522 -25.29 -14.42 -1.44
N GLN A 523 -24.96 -15.56 -0.85
CA GLN A 523 -25.91 -16.50 -0.27
C GLN A 523 -25.49 -16.89 1.15
N ASP A 524 -26.41 -17.52 1.88
CA ASP A 524 -26.11 -18.09 3.19
C ASP A 524 -24.98 -19.12 3.07
N GLY A 525 -24.00 -19.04 3.96
CA GLY A 525 -22.81 -19.89 3.93
C GLY A 525 -21.64 -19.35 3.10
N ASP A 526 -21.81 -18.23 2.37
CA ASP A 526 -20.65 -17.52 1.80
C ASP A 526 -19.79 -16.91 2.91
N ILE A 527 -18.52 -16.61 2.61
CA ILE A 527 -17.60 -15.98 3.57
C ILE A 527 -17.33 -14.54 3.17
N VAL A 528 -17.35 -13.64 4.14
CA VAL A 528 -17.02 -12.21 3.96
C VAL A 528 -16.02 -11.74 4.98
N LEU A 529 -15.20 -10.75 4.62
CA LEU A 529 -14.29 -10.09 5.54
C LEU A 529 -14.95 -8.84 6.11
N VAL A 530 -15.12 -8.79 7.42
CA VAL A 530 -15.75 -7.68 8.12
C VAL A 530 -14.69 -6.89 8.89
N ASN A 531 -14.67 -5.58 8.67
CA ASN A 531 -13.69 -4.64 9.20
C ASN A 531 -14.38 -3.47 9.90
N ARG A 532 -13.95 -3.13 11.13
CA ARG A 532 -14.29 -1.87 11.81
C ARG A 532 -13.14 -0.87 11.72
N GLN A 533 -13.44 0.36 11.31
CA GLN A 533 -12.49 1.47 11.33
C GLN A 533 -12.55 2.18 12.69
N PRO A 534 -11.41 2.52 13.33
CA PRO A 534 -10.02 2.28 12.91
C PRO A 534 -9.54 0.84 13.15
N THR A 535 -8.81 0.26 12.19
CA THR A 535 -8.24 -1.09 12.29
C THR A 535 -6.88 -1.02 13.00
N LEU A 536 -6.82 -1.31 14.30
CA LEU A 536 -5.59 -1.21 15.11
C LEU A 536 -4.83 -2.53 15.21
N HIS A 537 -5.55 -3.66 15.18
CA HIS A 537 -5.01 -5.00 15.36
C HIS A 537 -5.64 -5.99 14.38
N LYS A 538 -5.00 -7.15 14.15
CA LYS A 538 -5.52 -8.17 13.23
C LYS A 538 -6.98 -8.57 13.54
N PRO A 539 -7.43 -8.75 14.81
CA PRO A 539 -8.83 -9.11 15.07
C PRO A 539 -9.86 -8.00 14.74
N SER A 540 -9.43 -6.78 14.39
CA SER A 540 -10.33 -5.74 13.88
C SER A 540 -10.78 -6.00 12.43
N MET A 541 -10.25 -7.05 11.79
CA MET A 541 -10.67 -7.54 10.48
C MET A 541 -10.70 -9.07 10.51
N MET A 542 -11.91 -9.66 10.49
CA MET A 542 -12.12 -11.11 10.58
C MET A 542 -13.07 -11.59 9.49
N ALA A 543 -13.00 -12.87 9.16
CA ALA A 543 -13.93 -13.50 8.26
C ALA A 543 -15.16 -14.02 9.02
N HIS A 544 -16.34 -13.79 8.46
CA HIS A 544 -17.62 -14.26 8.99
C HIS A 544 -18.42 -14.94 7.91
N VAL A 545 -19.20 -15.94 8.32
CA VAL A 545 -20.15 -16.65 7.47
C VAL A 545 -21.38 -15.78 7.27
N VAL A 546 -21.81 -15.63 6.03
CA VAL A 546 -22.96 -14.80 5.66
C VAL A 546 -24.25 -15.49 6.05
N ARG A 547 -25.14 -14.71 6.66
CA ARG A 547 -26.55 -15.01 6.86
C ARG A 547 -27.37 -13.86 6.29
N VAL A 548 -28.21 -14.11 5.29
CA VAL A 548 -29.09 -13.09 4.69
C VAL A 548 -30.37 -13.01 5.52
N LEU A 549 -30.60 -11.86 6.14
CA LEU A 549 -31.76 -11.65 7.03
C LEU A 549 -32.86 -10.87 6.30
N PRO A 550 -34.04 -11.46 6.04
CA PRO A 550 -35.12 -10.77 5.34
C PRO A 550 -35.70 -9.63 6.19
N GLY A 551 -36.01 -8.49 5.55
CA GLY A 551 -36.60 -7.31 6.21
C GLY A 551 -35.59 -6.36 6.87
N GLU A 552 -34.36 -6.81 7.10
CA GLU A 552 -33.31 -6.02 7.73
C GLU A 552 -32.64 -5.01 6.77
N LYS A 553 -32.17 -3.89 7.32
CA LYS A 553 -31.47 -2.82 6.57
C LYS A 553 -30.04 -2.59 7.03
N THR A 554 -29.73 -2.96 8.27
CA THR A 554 -28.41 -2.84 8.89
C THR A 554 -27.68 -4.18 8.86
N ILE A 555 -26.37 -4.16 9.10
CA ILE A 555 -25.62 -5.39 9.33
C ILE A 555 -25.92 -5.85 10.75
N ARG A 556 -26.21 -7.14 10.94
CA ARG A 556 -26.44 -7.72 12.26
C ARG A 556 -25.22 -8.50 12.72
N MET A 557 -24.79 -8.32 13.97
CA MET A 557 -23.62 -8.99 14.53
C MET A 557 -23.88 -9.49 15.95
N HIS A 558 -23.29 -10.65 16.27
CA HIS A 558 -23.34 -11.23 17.60
C HIS A 558 -22.45 -10.48 18.63
N TYR A 559 -22.92 -10.38 19.87
CA TYR A 559 -22.27 -9.64 20.97
C TYR A 559 -20.85 -10.09 21.31
N ALA A 560 -20.56 -11.38 21.14
CA ALA A 560 -19.23 -11.95 21.42
C ALA A 560 -18.10 -11.33 20.57
N ASN A 561 -18.43 -10.63 19.48
CA ASN A 561 -17.49 -9.97 18.59
C ASN A 561 -17.23 -8.50 18.97
N CYS A 562 -17.99 -7.93 19.90
CA CYS A 562 -17.86 -6.52 20.29
C CYS A 562 -16.49 -6.21 20.86
N SER A 563 -15.93 -7.07 21.70
CA SER A 563 -14.58 -6.91 22.27
C SER A 563 -13.49 -6.93 21.19
N THR A 564 -13.59 -7.83 20.21
CA THR A 564 -12.59 -7.96 19.13
C THR A 564 -12.56 -6.72 18.23
N TYR A 565 -13.73 -6.18 17.89
CA TYR A 565 -13.87 -4.99 17.06
C TYR A 565 -13.81 -3.67 17.85
N ASN A 566 -13.85 -3.76 19.17
CA ASN A 566 -14.05 -2.62 20.08
C ASN A 566 -15.31 -1.80 19.72
N ALA A 567 -16.43 -2.51 19.48
CA ALA A 567 -17.69 -1.96 19.02
C ALA A 567 -18.76 -1.95 20.14
N ASP A 568 -19.62 -0.94 20.17
CA ASP A 568 -20.61 -0.69 21.23
C ASP A 568 -22.04 -0.44 20.74
N PHE A 569 -22.31 -0.61 19.44
CA PHE A 569 -23.65 -0.50 18.82
C PHE A 569 -24.36 0.86 19.00
N ASP A 570 -23.62 1.97 19.08
CA ASP A 570 -24.16 3.33 19.25
C ASP A 570 -24.40 4.10 17.94
N GLY A 571 -24.15 3.46 16.79
CA GLY A 571 -24.09 4.11 15.47
C GLY A 571 -22.83 3.73 14.68
N ASP A 572 -21.96 2.92 15.28
CA ASP A 572 -20.83 2.29 14.61
C ASP A 572 -21.16 1.70 13.23
N GLU A 573 -20.26 1.96 12.27
CA GLU A 573 -20.34 1.41 10.91
C GLU A 573 -19.21 0.43 10.64
N MET A 574 -19.54 -0.68 9.97
CA MET A 574 -18.55 -1.68 9.56
C MET A 574 -18.54 -1.86 8.05
N ASN A 575 -17.36 -2.15 7.51
CA ASN A 575 -17.16 -2.49 6.11
C ASN A 575 -17.18 -4.01 5.93
N VAL A 576 -17.86 -4.47 4.89
CA VAL A 576 -17.90 -5.87 4.48
C VAL A 576 -17.25 -5.95 3.11
N HIS A 577 -16.25 -6.82 2.97
CA HIS A 577 -15.55 -7.10 1.72
C HIS A 577 -15.85 -8.53 1.31
N PHE A 578 -16.25 -8.73 0.05
CA PHE A 578 -16.62 -10.05 -0.45
C PHE A 578 -15.54 -10.61 -1.38
N PRO A 579 -14.73 -11.60 -0.92
CA PRO A 579 -13.69 -12.22 -1.75
C PRO A 579 -14.26 -12.81 -3.03
N GLN A 580 -13.56 -12.61 -4.16
CA GLN A 580 -14.03 -13.03 -5.49
C GLN A 580 -13.36 -14.32 -5.99
N ASP A 581 -12.36 -14.81 -5.25
CA ASP A 581 -11.48 -15.91 -5.66
C ASP A 581 -11.61 -17.06 -4.65
N GLU A 582 -11.52 -18.30 -5.12
CA GLU A 582 -11.58 -19.47 -4.22
C GLU A 582 -10.37 -19.55 -3.28
N ILE A 583 -9.19 -19.10 -3.73
CA ILE A 583 -7.99 -19.01 -2.87
C ILE A 583 -8.25 -18.05 -1.71
N SER A 584 -8.74 -16.84 -1.98
CA SER A 584 -9.05 -15.87 -0.94
C SER A 584 -10.19 -16.33 -0.01
N ARG A 585 -11.18 -17.07 -0.53
CA ARG A 585 -12.22 -17.71 0.30
C ARG A 585 -11.62 -18.78 1.22
N ALA A 586 -10.72 -19.61 0.71
CA ALA A 586 -10.03 -20.63 1.48
C ALA A 586 -9.17 -19.99 2.59
N GLU A 587 -8.44 -18.91 2.31
CA GLU A 587 -7.70 -18.15 3.34
C GLU A 587 -8.64 -17.54 4.39
N ALA A 588 -9.78 -16.99 3.96
CA ALA A 588 -10.76 -16.42 4.87
C ALA A 588 -11.31 -17.48 5.85
N ILE A 589 -11.66 -18.67 5.36
CA ILE A 589 -12.14 -19.80 6.19
C ILE A 589 -11.02 -20.39 7.05
N ASN A 590 -9.80 -20.47 6.50
CA ASN A 590 -8.73 -21.21 7.16
C ASN A 590 -7.89 -20.40 8.14
N ILE A 591 -7.68 -19.11 7.87
CA ILE A 591 -6.73 -18.26 8.59
C ILE A 591 -7.47 -17.13 9.32
N VAL A 592 -8.37 -16.44 8.63
CA VAL A 592 -8.96 -15.17 9.10
C VAL A 592 -10.31 -15.37 9.80
N ASP A 593 -10.83 -16.59 9.84
CA ASP A 593 -12.12 -16.93 10.44
C ASP A 593 -12.23 -16.48 11.90
N ALA A 594 -13.40 -15.96 12.25
CA ALA A 594 -13.66 -15.40 13.57
C ALA A 594 -13.44 -16.42 14.71
N ASN A 595 -13.77 -17.71 14.51
CA ASN A 595 -13.54 -18.74 15.54
C ASN A 595 -12.05 -18.90 15.84
N LYS A 596 -11.21 -18.85 14.81
CA LYS A 596 -9.76 -18.99 14.94
C LYS A 596 -9.09 -17.79 15.59
N GLN A 597 -9.76 -16.64 15.64
CA GLN A 597 -9.30 -15.45 16.35
C GLN A 597 -9.87 -15.34 17.78
N TYR A 598 -10.01 -16.47 18.48
CA TYR A 598 -10.44 -16.50 19.89
C TYR A 598 -9.39 -15.85 20.84
N ILE A 599 -8.11 -16.09 20.56
CA ILE A 599 -6.98 -15.66 21.40
C ILE A 599 -6.30 -14.41 20.83
N GLY A 600 -6.05 -13.44 21.70
CA GLY A 600 -5.34 -12.21 21.36
C GLY A 600 -3.83 -12.44 21.19
N PRO A 601 -3.19 -11.93 20.12
CA PRO A 601 -1.77 -12.20 19.83
C PRO A 601 -0.79 -11.55 20.82
N ARG A 602 -1.24 -10.60 21.65
CA ARG A 602 -0.39 -9.86 22.58
C ARG A 602 -0.09 -10.63 23.88
N SER A 603 -1.14 -11.15 24.51
CA SER A 603 -1.08 -11.77 25.84
C SER A 603 -1.45 -13.24 25.85
N GLY A 604 -1.95 -13.79 24.73
CA GLY A 604 -2.49 -15.16 24.71
C GLY A 604 -3.83 -15.28 25.43
N GLU A 605 -4.50 -14.17 25.71
CA GLU A 605 -5.78 -14.16 26.45
C GLU A 605 -6.97 -14.29 25.50
N ALA A 606 -8.04 -14.92 26.00
CA ALA A 606 -9.33 -15.03 25.32
C ALA A 606 -9.99 -13.65 25.20
N VAL A 607 -10.21 -13.20 23.96
CA VAL A 607 -10.82 -11.89 23.67
C VAL A 607 -12.34 -12.02 23.48
N ARG A 608 -12.82 -13.15 22.94
CA ARG A 608 -14.24 -13.38 22.64
C ARG A 608 -14.93 -14.07 23.82
N GLY A 609 -16.09 -13.55 24.20
CA GLY A 609 -16.89 -14.11 25.30
C GLY A 609 -18.27 -13.49 25.35
N LEU A 610 -19.19 -14.13 26.08
CA LEU A 610 -20.52 -13.59 26.28
C LEU A 610 -20.48 -12.44 27.29
N ILE A 611 -21.39 -11.48 27.12
CA ILE A 611 -21.43 -10.24 27.90
C ILE A 611 -22.82 -9.99 28.49
N GLN A 612 -22.86 -9.18 29.56
CA GLN A 612 -24.07 -8.60 30.17
C GLN A 612 -25.15 -9.66 30.50
N ASP A 613 -26.29 -9.60 29.83
CA ASP A 613 -27.48 -10.41 30.11
C ASP A 613 -27.18 -11.91 30.06
N HIS A 614 -26.31 -12.35 29.15
CA HIS A 614 -25.91 -13.75 29.08
C HIS A 614 -25.22 -14.24 30.37
N ILE A 615 -24.46 -13.37 31.03
CA ILE A 615 -23.80 -13.70 32.30
C ILE A 615 -24.85 -13.79 33.41
N VAL A 616 -25.84 -12.89 33.42
CA VAL A 616 -26.95 -12.92 34.37
C VAL A 616 -27.77 -14.19 34.20
N GLY A 617 -28.16 -14.51 32.96
CA GLY A 617 -28.87 -15.73 32.61
C GLY A 617 -28.08 -16.99 32.98
N ALA A 618 -26.75 -17.00 32.79
CA ALA A 618 -25.89 -18.11 33.18
C ALA A 618 -25.88 -18.34 34.71
N VAL A 619 -25.75 -17.27 35.50
CA VAL A 619 -25.76 -17.36 36.96
C VAL A 619 -27.14 -17.81 37.46
N LEU A 620 -28.23 -17.23 36.95
CA LEU A 620 -29.59 -17.59 37.35
C LEU A 620 -29.95 -19.04 36.96
N LEU A 621 -29.57 -19.49 35.77
CA LEU A 621 -29.80 -20.87 35.35
C LEU A 621 -29.00 -21.85 36.20
N THR A 622 -27.74 -21.54 36.51
CA THR A 622 -26.85 -22.48 37.23
C THR A 622 -26.95 -22.40 38.76
N LYS A 623 -27.76 -21.48 39.28
CA LYS A 623 -28.08 -21.38 40.72
C LYS A 623 -28.73 -22.68 41.22
N VAL A 624 -28.46 -23.08 42.47
CA VAL A 624 -29.00 -24.32 43.06
C VAL A 624 -30.52 -24.30 43.19
N ASP A 625 -31.12 -23.13 43.39
CA ASP A 625 -32.58 -22.97 43.54
C ASP A 625 -33.38 -23.15 42.24
N THR A 626 -32.71 -23.34 41.09
CA THR A 626 -33.36 -23.38 39.76
C THR A 626 -33.75 -24.81 39.40
N PHE A 627 -35.04 -25.11 39.53
CA PHE A 627 -35.65 -26.39 39.15
C PHE A 627 -36.54 -26.23 37.92
N LEU A 628 -36.46 -27.18 36.99
CA LEU A 628 -37.16 -27.16 35.72
C LEU A 628 -38.10 -28.37 35.60
N SER A 629 -39.26 -28.16 35.00
CA SER A 629 -40.13 -29.23 34.51
C SER A 629 -39.51 -29.94 33.30
N ARG A 630 -40.08 -31.09 32.93
CA ARG A 630 -39.61 -31.85 31.76
C ARG A 630 -39.75 -31.05 30.47
N GLU A 631 -40.85 -30.32 30.34
CA GLU A 631 -41.19 -29.50 29.19
C GLU A 631 -40.22 -28.32 29.05
N GLU A 632 -39.99 -27.59 30.15
CA GLU A 632 -39.04 -26.47 30.19
C GLU A 632 -37.61 -26.93 29.87
N TYR A 633 -37.17 -28.01 30.51
CA TYR A 633 -35.86 -28.60 30.27
C TYR A 633 -35.68 -28.99 28.79
N SER A 634 -36.66 -29.71 28.23
CA SER A 634 -36.62 -30.14 26.82
C SER A 634 -36.63 -28.94 25.86
N GLN A 635 -37.41 -27.90 26.16
CA GLN A 635 -37.50 -26.70 25.35
C GLN A 635 -36.18 -25.90 25.36
N LEU A 636 -35.53 -25.75 26.52
CA LEU A 636 -34.24 -25.05 26.64
C LEU A 636 -33.12 -25.79 25.92
N VAL A 637 -33.04 -27.11 26.07
CA VAL A 637 -32.04 -27.94 25.37
C VAL A 637 -32.26 -27.87 23.86
N TYR A 638 -33.51 -28.06 23.40
CA TYR A 638 -33.82 -27.98 21.97
C TYR A 638 -33.55 -26.60 21.39
N GLY A 639 -34.05 -25.53 22.01
CA GLY A 639 -33.89 -24.16 21.51
C GLY A 639 -32.43 -23.68 21.46
N SER A 640 -31.57 -24.20 22.33
CA SER A 640 -30.14 -23.85 22.35
C SER A 640 -29.33 -24.67 21.35
N CYS A 641 -29.58 -25.97 21.24
CA CYS A 641 -28.83 -26.90 20.39
C CYS A 641 -29.24 -26.90 18.91
N VAL A 642 -30.43 -26.39 18.56
CA VAL A 642 -30.87 -26.34 17.15
C VAL A 642 -29.91 -25.45 16.35
N SER A 643 -29.24 -26.07 15.38
CA SER A 643 -28.38 -25.37 14.42
C SER A 643 -29.24 -24.73 13.33
N SER A 644 -29.06 -23.42 13.12
CA SER A 644 -29.72 -22.65 12.06
C SER A 644 -29.32 -23.06 10.64
N THR A 645 -28.47 -24.09 10.47
CA THR A 645 -27.93 -24.59 9.19
C THR A 645 -28.94 -25.35 8.33
N ARG A 646 -30.20 -25.50 8.75
CA ARG A 646 -31.25 -26.06 7.89
C ARG A 646 -31.77 -25.01 6.92
N GLY A 647 -31.56 -25.27 5.62
CA GLY A 647 -32.36 -24.64 4.57
C GLY A 647 -33.86 -24.92 4.79
N PRO A 648 -34.76 -24.11 4.21
CA PRO A 648 -36.19 -24.29 4.40
C PRO A 648 -36.59 -25.71 3.99
N CYS A 649 -37.08 -26.49 4.95
CA CYS A 649 -37.75 -27.75 4.65
C CYS A 649 -38.84 -27.45 3.62
N GLN A 650 -38.73 -28.02 2.42
CA GLN A 650 -39.83 -28.02 1.47
C GLN A 650 -41.03 -28.67 2.17
N SER A 651 -42.12 -27.92 2.34
CA SER A 651 -43.35 -28.47 2.91
C SER A 651 -43.79 -29.67 2.08
N GLY A 652 -44.06 -30.80 2.74
CA GLY A 652 -44.71 -31.96 2.11
C GLY A 652 -43.88 -33.21 1.83
N LYS A 653 -42.60 -33.30 2.23
CA LYS A 653 -41.87 -34.60 2.24
C LYS A 653 -41.69 -35.11 3.66
N ARG A 654 -42.21 -36.32 3.92
CA ARG A 654 -42.06 -37.05 5.20
C ARG A 654 -40.57 -37.17 5.56
N VAL A 655 -40.21 -36.57 6.69
CA VAL A 655 -38.88 -36.59 7.30
C VAL A 655 -38.53 -38.04 7.66
N SER A 656 -37.56 -38.63 6.98
CA SER A 656 -37.04 -39.97 7.30
C SER A 656 -35.55 -40.11 6.92
N ILE A 657 -34.80 -39.02 7.05
CA ILE A 657 -33.34 -39.08 7.15
C ILE A 657 -32.99 -38.25 8.39
N VAL A 658 -33.00 -38.90 9.54
CA VAL A 658 -32.39 -38.39 10.77
C VAL A 658 -30.94 -38.82 10.67
N ASN A 659 -30.01 -37.87 10.56
CA ASN A 659 -28.59 -38.17 10.78
C ASN A 659 -28.44 -38.47 12.29
N ASP A 660 -27.80 -39.58 12.66
CA ASP A 660 -27.60 -40.00 14.06
C ASP A 660 -26.85 -38.97 14.93
N ASP A 661 -26.18 -37.99 14.30
CA ASP A 661 -25.48 -36.89 14.99
C ASP A 661 -26.43 -35.88 15.67
N ASP A 662 -27.69 -35.79 15.22
CA ASP A 662 -28.67 -34.78 15.70
C ASP A 662 -29.57 -35.31 16.84
N THR A 663 -29.39 -36.55 17.30
CA THR A 663 -30.20 -37.10 18.40
C THR A 663 -29.75 -36.52 19.75
N LEU A 664 -30.61 -35.70 20.36
CA LEU A 664 -30.39 -35.17 21.71
C LEU A 664 -30.75 -36.21 22.76
N GLU A 665 -29.75 -36.67 23.52
CA GLU A 665 -29.93 -37.58 24.65
C GLU A 665 -30.22 -36.78 25.91
N LEU A 666 -31.41 -36.95 26.48
CA LEU A 666 -31.80 -36.27 27.71
C LEU A 666 -31.31 -37.04 28.93
N LEU A 667 -30.84 -36.30 29.95
CA LEU A 667 -30.44 -36.88 31.22
C LEU A 667 -31.67 -37.26 32.08
N PRO A 668 -31.54 -38.26 32.97
CA PRO A 668 -32.57 -38.55 33.97
C PRO A 668 -32.76 -37.35 34.93
N PRO A 669 -33.96 -37.18 35.50
CA PRO A 669 -34.24 -36.08 36.42
C PRO A 669 -33.42 -36.21 37.71
N ALA A 670 -32.97 -35.08 38.26
CA ALA A 670 -32.28 -35.06 39.55
C ALA A 670 -33.21 -35.49 40.70
N PHE A 671 -34.50 -35.16 40.59
CA PHE A 671 -35.55 -35.62 41.51
C PHE A 671 -36.50 -36.53 40.76
N VAL A 672 -36.60 -37.79 41.19
CA VAL A 672 -37.50 -38.78 40.57
C VAL A 672 -38.97 -38.52 40.96
N LYS A 673 -39.22 -37.98 42.16
CA LYS A 673 -40.57 -37.63 42.62
C LYS A 673 -40.54 -36.44 43.60
N PRO A 674 -41.20 -35.30 43.30
CA PRO A 674 -41.76 -34.93 42.00
C PRO A 674 -40.67 -34.84 40.92
N GLU A 675 -41.01 -35.14 39.67
CA GLU A 675 -40.04 -35.14 38.56
C GLU A 675 -39.53 -33.72 38.28
N ARG A 676 -38.23 -33.47 38.51
CA ARG A 676 -37.58 -32.17 38.32
C ARG A 676 -36.13 -32.32 37.86
N TRP A 677 -35.73 -31.44 36.95
CA TRP A 677 -34.34 -31.25 36.51
C TRP A 677 -33.74 -30.00 37.13
N THR A 678 -32.42 -29.92 37.16
CA THR A 678 -31.69 -28.71 37.57
C THR A 678 -31.12 -27.97 36.36
N GLY A 679 -30.87 -26.67 36.48
CA GLY A 679 -30.20 -25.93 35.39
C GLY A 679 -28.77 -26.41 35.09
N LYS A 680 -28.08 -27.02 36.07
CA LYS A 680 -26.76 -27.65 35.84
C LYS A 680 -26.85 -28.88 34.92
N GLN A 681 -27.95 -29.63 34.97
CA GLN A 681 -28.20 -30.76 34.06
C GLN A 681 -28.42 -30.29 32.61
N VAL A 682 -28.97 -29.08 32.39
CA VAL A 682 -29.09 -28.49 31.05
C VAL A 682 -27.70 -28.28 30.44
N ILE A 683 -26.78 -27.67 31.20
CA ILE A 683 -25.40 -27.45 30.76
C ILE A 683 -24.69 -28.77 30.46
N THR A 684 -24.83 -29.76 31.35
CA THR A 684 -24.25 -31.10 31.17
C THR A 684 -24.74 -31.75 29.87
N THR A 685 -26.03 -31.64 29.58
CA THR A 685 -26.64 -32.19 28.36
C THR A 685 -26.07 -31.52 27.10
N ILE A 686 -25.88 -30.20 27.13
CA ILE A 686 -25.28 -29.45 26.03
C ILE A 686 -23.82 -29.87 25.83
N LEU A 687 -23.04 -30.02 26.90
CA LEU A 687 -21.64 -30.46 26.82
C LEU A 687 -21.53 -31.88 26.27
N ASN A 688 -22.41 -32.80 26.69
CA ASN A 688 -22.48 -34.16 26.18
C ASN A 688 -22.84 -34.20 24.69
N HIS A 689 -23.80 -33.37 24.26
CA HIS A 689 -24.16 -33.26 22.85
C HIS A 689 -23.01 -32.72 22.00
N LEU A 690 -22.31 -31.68 22.48
CA LEU A 690 -21.19 -31.07 21.76
C LEU A 690 -19.95 -31.93 21.67
N THR A 691 -19.68 -32.74 22.70
CA THR A 691 -18.49 -33.60 22.78
C THR A 691 -18.81 -35.05 22.38
N LYS A 692 -19.98 -35.31 21.78
CA LYS A 692 -20.36 -36.64 21.29
C LYS A 692 -19.27 -37.18 20.35
N GLY A 693 -18.73 -38.35 20.68
CA GLY A 693 -17.62 -38.97 19.93
C GLY A 693 -16.21 -38.60 20.39
N HIS A 694 -16.06 -37.73 21.39
CA HIS A 694 -14.78 -37.36 21.99
C HIS A 694 -14.72 -37.71 23.49
N PRO A 695 -13.52 -37.89 24.08
CA PRO A 695 -13.40 -38.17 25.51
C PRO A 695 -13.88 -36.97 26.33
N PRO A 696 -14.64 -37.19 27.42
CA PRO A 696 -15.18 -36.11 28.24
C PRO A 696 -14.06 -35.38 29.02
N PHE A 697 -14.27 -34.11 29.35
CA PHE A 697 -13.27 -33.29 30.05
C PHE A 697 -13.62 -33.02 31.51
N THR A 698 -12.60 -32.67 32.30
CA THR A 698 -12.72 -32.27 33.70
C THR A 698 -12.03 -30.92 33.87
N VAL A 699 -12.70 -29.95 34.51
CA VAL A 699 -12.15 -28.62 34.76
C VAL A 699 -12.58 -28.14 36.14
N GLU A 700 -11.63 -27.51 36.84
CA GLU A 700 -11.83 -26.85 38.12
C GLU A 700 -11.42 -25.38 37.98
N MET A 701 -12.34 -24.46 38.25
CA MET A 701 -12.09 -23.02 38.12
C MET A 701 -12.81 -22.23 39.19
N LYS A 702 -12.12 -21.24 39.78
CA LYS A 702 -12.70 -20.35 40.78
C LYS A 702 -13.60 -19.30 40.12
N GLY A 703 -14.82 -19.16 40.65
CA GLY A 703 -15.72 -18.08 40.31
C GLY A 703 -15.29 -16.73 40.90
N LYS A 704 -15.97 -15.68 40.47
CA LYS A 704 -15.80 -14.28 40.86
C LYS A 704 -16.78 -13.87 41.96
N ILE A 705 -17.88 -14.61 42.13
CA ILE A 705 -18.91 -14.32 43.14
C ILE A 705 -18.29 -14.52 44.52
N SER A 706 -18.39 -13.51 45.38
CA SER A 706 -17.84 -13.58 46.74
C SER A 706 -18.73 -14.39 47.67
N VAL A 707 -18.09 -15.00 48.68
CA VAL A 707 -18.72 -15.83 49.73
C VAL A 707 -19.92 -15.14 50.39
N GLN A 708 -19.86 -13.80 50.53
CA GLN A 708 -20.86 -13.00 51.22
C GLN A 708 -22.26 -13.11 50.59
N TYR A 709 -22.35 -13.20 49.26
CA TYR A 709 -23.62 -13.30 48.55
C TYR A 709 -24.23 -14.70 48.60
N LEU A 710 -23.42 -15.73 48.89
CA LEU A 710 -23.86 -17.12 48.98
C LEU A 710 -24.32 -17.47 50.41
N THR A 711 -23.77 -16.79 51.42
CA THR A 711 -23.95 -17.15 52.84
C THR A 711 -25.04 -16.32 53.55
N ALA A 712 -25.68 -15.37 52.86
CA ALA A 712 -26.58 -14.37 53.46
C ALA A 712 -27.83 -14.94 54.18
N LYS A 713 -28.09 -16.26 54.10
CA LYS A 713 -29.19 -16.91 54.84
C LYS A 713 -28.78 -17.60 56.16
N VAL A 714 -27.49 -17.67 56.51
CA VAL A 714 -27.07 -18.23 57.81
C VAL A 714 -26.89 -17.09 58.82
N ARG A 715 -28.01 -16.53 59.30
CA ARG A 715 -28.01 -15.78 60.57
C ARG A 715 -28.07 -16.82 61.69
N HIS A 716 -27.06 -16.79 62.56
CA HIS A 716 -26.83 -17.64 63.74
C HIS A 716 -26.18 -19.01 63.49
N VAL A 717 -24.84 -19.04 63.47
CA VAL A 717 -24.06 -20.21 63.91
C VAL A 717 -23.04 -19.72 64.93
N ALA A 718 -22.98 -20.42 66.07
CA ALA A 718 -22.17 -20.10 67.23
C ALA A 718 -20.66 -20.14 66.94
N GLU A 719 -19.89 -19.36 67.72
CA GLU A 719 -18.43 -19.32 67.71
C GLU A 719 -17.83 -20.73 67.90
N GLY A 720 -17.15 -21.26 66.88
CA GLY A 720 -16.30 -22.46 67.03
C GLY A 720 -16.19 -23.41 65.84
N GLU A 721 -17.11 -23.38 64.87
CA GLU A 721 -17.01 -24.24 63.68
C GLU A 721 -16.36 -23.51 62.50
N LYS A 722 -15.29 -24.08 61.94
CA LYS A 722 -14.75 -23.66 60.63
C LYS A 722 -15.85 -23.86 59.59
N LEU A 723 -16.48 -22.77 59.12
CA LEU A 723 -17.37 -22.82 57.96
C LEU A 723 -16.61 -23.51 56.82
N ARG A 724 -17.12 -24.65 56.33
CA ARG A 724 -16.63 -25.22 55.06
C ARG A 724 -16.85 -24.16 53.99
N ASP A 725 -15.81 -23.86 53.21
CA ASP A 725 -15.94 -22.95 52.08
C ASP A 725 -17.15 -23.37 51.23
N PRO A 726 -18.07 -22.45 50.87
CA PRO A 726 -19.25 -22.82 50.11
C PRO A 726 -18.83 -23.46 48.80
N GLU A 727 -19.31 -24.69 48.57
CA GLU A 727 -18.97 -25.52 47.41
C GLU A 727 -19.33 -24.85 46.07
N GLU A 728 -20.14 -23.79 46.09
CA GLU A 728 -20.53 -23.00 44.92
C GLU A 728 -19.50 -21.98 44.43
N LEU A 729 -18.42 -21.73 45.19
CA LEU A 729 -17.36 -20.78 44.82
C LEU A 729 -16.46 -21.30 43.68
N VAL A 730 -16.35 -22.63 43.57
CA VAL A 730 -15.51 -23.30 42.59
C VAL A 730 -16.40 -24.05 41.62
N LEU A 731 -16.31 -23.68 40.35
CA LEU A 731 -16.89 -24.45 39.27
C LEU A 731 -16.10 -25.74 39.12
N TYR A 732 -16.79 -26.87 39.25
CA TYR A 732 -16.21 -28.20 39.07
C TYR A 732 -17.04 -29.01 38.08
N ILE A 733 -16.46 -29.24 36.91
CA ILE A 733 -17.00 -30.13 35.87
C ILE A 733 -16.16 -31.40 35.89
N ARG A 734 -16.80 -32.56 36.02
CA ARG A 734 -16.14 -33.86 36.00
C ARG A 734 -16.76 -34.73 34.92
N HIS A 735 -15.95 -35.20 33.97
CA HIS A 735 -16.43 -35.97 32.82
C HIS A 735 -17.68 -35.35 32.15
N ASN A 736 -17.58 -34.07 31.77
CA ASN A 736 -18.66 -33.23 31.22
C ASN A 736 -19.86 -32.92 32.15
N GLU A 737 -19.93 -33.50 33.34
CA GLU A 737 -20.99 -33.24 34.30
C GLU A 737 -20.66 -32.03 35.18
N LEU A 738 -21.54 -31.03 35.16
CA LEU A 738 -21.42 -29.85 36.03
C LEU A 738 -21.94 -30.18 37.43
N LEU A 739 -21.02 -30.53 38.34
CA LEU A 739 -21.34 -30.96 39.69
C LEU A 739 -21.52 -29.78 40.66
N LYS A 740 -20.58 -28.83 40.64
CA LYS A 740 -20.51 -27.73 41.61
C LYS A 740 -20.21 -26.39 40.94
N GLY A 741 -20.61 -25.31 41.60
CA GLY A 741 -20.37 -23.93 41.16
C GLY A 741 -21.40 -23.38 40.17
N MET A 742 -21.30 -22.07 39.94
CA MET A 742 -22.11 -21.33 38.97
C MET A 742 -21.26 -20.86 37.80
N ILE A 743 -21.88 -20.71 36.63
CA ILE A 743 -21.22 -20.14 35.46
C ILE A 743 -21.27 -18.62 35.55
N ASP A 744 -20.10 -18.01 35.63
CA ASP A 744 -19.92 -16.57 35.75
C ASP A 744 -19.02 -16.01 34.64
N LYS A 745 -18.63 -14.73 34.75
CA LYS A 745 -17.75 -14.07 33.77
C LYS A 745 -16.40 -14.79 33.62
N ASN A 746 -15.83 -15.36 34.68
CA ASN A 746 -14.52 -16.02 34.61
C ASN A 746 -14.58 -17.27 33.72
N GLN A 747 -15.74 -17.95 33.64
CA GLN A 747 -15.90 -19.13 32.80
C GLN A 747 -15.86 -18.86 31.29
N PHE A 748 -16.13 -17.62 30.89
CA PHE A 748 -16.00 -17.18 29.49
C PHE A 748 -14.62 -16.58 29.18
N GLY A 749 -13.80 -16.34 30.20
CA GLY A 749 -12.46 -15.79 30.09
C GLY A 749 -11.36 -16.84 30.08
N ASN A 750 -10.15 -16.43 30.47
CA ASN A 750 -8.97 -17.30 30.47
C ASN A 750 -9.13 -18.49 31.42
N HIS A 751 -8.75 -19.65 30.93
CA HIS A 751 -8.82 -20.95 31.63
C HIS A 751 -10.24 -21.37 32.05
N GLY A 752 -11.28 -20.67 31.59
CA GLY A 752 -12.67 -21.05 31.81
C GLY A 752 -13.11 -22.23 30.95
N ILE A 753 -14.42 -22.53 30.99
CA ILE A 753 -15.04 -23.62 30.23
C ILE A 753 -14.78 -23.45 28.72
N ILE A 754 -15.00 -22.24 28.19
CA ILE A 754 -14.85 -21.98 26.74
C ILE A 754 -13.39 -22.14 26.30
N HIS A 755 -12.45 -21.64 27.08
CA HIS A 755 -11.03 -21.78 26.79
C HIS A 755 -10.58 -23.24 26.85
N THR A 756 -11.10 -24.01 27.82
CA THR A 756 -10.83 -25.45 27.93
C THR A 756 -11.35 -26.21 26.71
N VAL A 757 -12.56 -25.88 26.25
CA VAL A 757 -13.13 -26.49 25.04
C VAL A 757 -12.36 -26.09 23.78
N HIS A 758 -11.90 -24.84 23.70
CA HIS A 758 -11.04 -24.38 22.61
C HIS A 758 -9.73 -25.18 22.54
N GLU A 759 -9.09 -25.42 23.68
CA GLU A 759 -7.81 -26.15 23.75
C GLU A 759 -7.98 -27.66 23.44
N LEU A 760 -9.03 -28.29 23.97
CA LEU A 760 -9.21 -29.74 23.85
C LEU A 760 -9.90 -30.16 22.53
N TYR A 761 -10.87 -29.38 22.05
CA TYR A 761 -11.72 -29.76 20.91
C TYR A 761 -11.63 -28.76 19.73
N GLY A 762 -10.79 -27.74 19.83
CA GLY A 762 -10.54 -26.76 18.78
C GLY A 762 -11.49 -25.56 18.75
N ALA A 763 -11.11 -24.59 17.93
CA ALA A 763 -11.75 -23.28 17.84
C ALA A 763 -13.21 -23.34 17.34
N ASP A 764 -13.52 -24.21 16.38
CA ASP A 764 -14.87 -24.32 15.82
C ASP A 764 -15.88 -24.84 16.85
N THR A 765 -15.47 -25.81 17.68
CA THR A 765 -16.29 -26.35 18.78
C THR A 765 -16.53 -25.29 19.85
N ALA A 766 -15.51 -24.50 20.20
CA ALA A 766 -15.65 -23.39 21.13
C ALA A 766 -16.60 -22.29 20.60
N GLY A 767 -16.52 -21.96 19.30
CA GLY A 767 -17.44 -21.02 18.65
C GLY A 767 -18.89 -21.51 18.65
N ARG A 768 -19.11 -22.81 18.40
CA ARG A 768 -20.44 -23.45 18.52
C ARG A 768 -20.96 -23.40 19.94
N LEU A 769 -20.13 -23.73 20.93
CA LEU A 769 -20.49 -23.67 22.35
C LEU A 769 -20.90 -22.26 22.77
N LEU A 770 -20.13 -21.23 22.38
CA LEU A 770 -20.49 -19.82 22.62
C LEU A 770 -21.85 -19.45 22.00
N SER A 771 -22.13 -19.94 20.79
CA SER A 771 -23.40 -19.68 20.09
C SER A 771 -24.58 -20.37 20.78
N ILE A 772 -24.40 -21.62 21.22
CA ILE A 772 -25.41 -22.38 21.96
C ILE A 772 -25.69 -21.72 23.31
N PHE A 773 -24.65 -21.32 24.04
CA PHE A 773 -24.79 -20.62 25.31
C PHE A 773 -25.48 -19.26 25.16
N SER A 774 -25.19 -18.49 24.11
CA SER A 774 -25.92 -17.26 23.86
C SER A 774 -27.43 -17.52 23.72
N ARG A 775 -27.82 -18.43 22.81
CA ARG A 775 -29.23 -18.79 22.62
C ARG A 775 -29.87 -19.33 23.89
N LEU A 776 -29.18 -20.20 24.63
CA LEU A 776 -29.67 -20.76 25.89
C LEU A 776 -30.02 -19.67 26.90
N PHE A 777 -29.09 -18.76 27.17
CA PHE A 777 -29.29 -17.73 28.19
C PHE A 777 -30.31 -16.69 27.73
N THR A 778 -30.37 -16.36 26.44
CA THR A 778 -31.42 -15.50 25.88
C THR A 778 -32.80 -16.14 26.04
N LEU A 779 -32.95 -17.42 25.65
CA LEU A 779 -34.23 -18.13 25.77
C LEU A 779 -34.65 -18.29 27.24
N PHE A 780 -33.70 -18.62 28.12
CA PHE A 780 -33.97 -18.72 29.55
C PHE A 780 -34.49 -17.40 30.12
N LEU A 781 -33.83 -16.27 29.81
CA LEU A 781 -34.30 -14.96 30.26
C LEU A 781 -35.67 -14.62 29.69
N GLN A 782 -35.95 -14.93 28.42
CA GLN A 782 -37.26 -14.68 27.82
C GLN A 782 -38.39 -15.49 28.46
N VAL A 783 -38.13 -16.75 28.83
CA VAL A 783 -39.16 -17.62 29.44
C VAL A 783 -39.37 -17.30 30.92
N PHE A 784 -38.30 -16.96 31.64
CA PHE A 784 -38.32 -16.90 33.11
C PHE A 784 -38.23 -15.49 33.71
N MET A 785 -37.95 -14.43 32.95
CA MET A 785 -38.06 -13.05 33.48
C MET A 785 -39.48 -12.48 33.47
N ASP A 786 -40.38 -12.95 32.60
CA ASP A 786 -41.80 -12.55 32.69
C ASP A 786 -42.43 -13.00 34.02
N LEU A 787 -41.85 -14.02 34.67
CA LEU A 787 -42.21 -14.53 36.00
C LEU A 787 -41.52 -13.83 37.19
N LEU A 788 -40.56 -12.93 36.95
CA LEU A 788 -39.84 -12.18 38.00
C LEU A 788 -40.29 -10.72 38.13
N VAL A 789 -41.11 -10.23 37.18
CA VAL A 789 -41.71 -8.90 37.19
C VAL A 789 -43.15 -8.92 37.73
N GLU A 790 -43.80 -10.09 37.76
CA GLU A 790 -44.97 -10.38 38.62
C GLU A 790 -44.52 -10.87 40.01
#